data_AF-A0A2A2JF51-F1
#
_entry.id   AF-A0A2A2JF51-F1
#
_cell.length_a   1.000
_cell.length_b   1.000
_cell.length_c   1.000
_cell.angle_alpha   90.00
_cell.angle_beta   90.00
_cell.angle_gamma   90.00
#
_symmetry.space_group_name_H-M   'P 1'
#
loop_
_entity.id
_entity.type
_entity.pdbx_description
1 polymer ?
#
loop_
_entity_poly.entity_id
_entity_poly.type
_entity_poly.pdbx_seq_one_letter_code
_entity_poly.pdbx_strand_id
1 'polypeptide(L)'
;MPYGMTQKGVIPSRWLADIRYTISTPLPHKYPRVGTEVLSSKRVEAAIEVEIAKNPTNTMRSLQKKAAKFYNEIRSSLSRFVCKICAWVLYKVFRKLMSKLLVNPDQIALVQQAERTGIPIVYLPLHRSHLDYLLITWCNWHFGLRLPHIASGDNLNLGGFGWLLRATGAFFIRRRVDPSDVGGRDALYRAVLHSYIEQLLKISLPIEFFLEGTRSRFGKALVPKHGLISNVIEAVQQNIIQDVYLVPVSYTYDNIAEGIFLNELMGIPKTRESFVGVIREVWKGFRKNQPCGMVRMHYGRPIKLTDYLRSLRTALANKRHGAPSQLSRMPHSYSYRELVPWVEEHETEVSNRALIRAIGYHAIHEAQSMMSISPVSILSALLLNKYRDGAGRETLELDVEWLCERVLEAKREVMGWMPGVTSGENLIEYALKFVKDAVKLDDDQIIPIRTRPQLLFLAYKRNALVPVFGFKAAIALSLLSRPTGKSYPFFEIMEDSLSICDWLQYEVIFCKPCDDMRALITEMISEKKMSDSHFGLLDLEYDEMDAKIEDSKIRIRDGHSYEILRFYADFLRPFLQSLCIVVNRLSEGFTGKVKEQQFVRSLCSQSIANIGALPFEPVLESINSDSFKNSIRILRQKGFLMDDEVNVELSPNINLRDVKENVLRVITISPFLHSIKQEDL
;
A
#
# COMPACT_ATOMS: atom_id res chain seq x y z
N MET A 1 -10.56 19.42 -19.12
CA MET A 1 -11.97 19.64 -19.51
C MET A 1 -12.85 18.65 -18.76
N PRO A 2 -14.01 19.05 -18.21
CA PRO A 2 -14.99 18.09 -17.70
C PRO A 2 -15.48 17.24 -18.87
N TYR A 3 -15.49 15.93 -18.69
CA TYR A 3 -15.83 14.94 -19.71
C TYR A 3 -17.16 15.28 -20.40
N GLY A 4 -17.12 15.55 -21.71
CA GLY A 4 -18.31 15.76 -22.52
C GLY A 4 -19.18 14.50 -22.50
N MET A 5 -20.37 14.60 -21.91
CA MET A 5 -21.39 13.56 -22.03
C MET A 5 -21.83 13.48 -23.49
N THR A 6 -21.42 12.42 -24.20
CA THR A 6 -21.99 12.11 -25.51
C THR A 6 -23.50 11.94 -25.37
N GLN A 7 -24.26 12.68 -26.18
CA GLN A 7 -25.73 12.66 -26.19
C GLN A 7 -26.29 11.22 -26.32
N LYS A 8 -27.41 10.97 -25.61
CA LYS A 8 -28.17 9.72 -25.65
C LYS A 8 -28.82 9.51 -27.02
N GLY A 9 -28.06 9.09 -28.02
CA GLY A 9 -28.60 8.39 -29.19
C GLY A 9 -29.13 7.01 -28.78
N VAL A 10 -30.13 6.49 -29.50
CA VAL A 10 -30.69 5.14 -29.28
C VAL A 10 -29.54 4.11 -29.31
N ILE A 11 -29.16 3.61 -28.14
CA ILE A 11 -28.03 2.69 -27.99
C ILE A 11 -28.47 1.35 -28.60
N PRO A 12 -27.82 0.84 -29.66
CA PRO A 12 -28.13 -0.49 -30.20
C PRO A 12 -28.05 -1.54 -29.09
N SER A 13 -28.71 -2.69 -29.26
CA SER A 13 -28.77 -3.72 -28.22
C SER A 13 -27.36 -3.95 -27.65
N ARG A 14 -27.23 -3.68 -26.34
CA ARG A 14 -25.91 -3.65 -25.69
C ARG A 14 -25.14 -4.95 -25.94
N TRP A 15 -25.86 -6.05 -26.14
CA TRP A 15 -25.30 -7.34 -26.47
C TRP A 15 -24.55 -7.38 -27.81
N LEU A 16 -25.16 -6.91 -28.89
CA LEU A 16 -24.51 -6.87 -30.21
C LEU A 16 -23.42 -5.79 -30.27
N ALA A 17 -23.62 -4.66 -29.58
CA ALA A 17 -22.63 -3.59 -29.53
C ALA A 17 -21.29 -4.06 -28.93
N ASP A 18 -21.30 -4.82 -27.83
CA ASP A 18 -20.04 -5.28 -27.22
C ASP A 18 -19.36 -6.36 -28.05
N ILE A 19 -20.14 -7.25 -28.67
CA ILE A 19 -19.59 -8.29 -29.56
C ILE A 19 -18.92 -7.59 -30.75
N ARG A 20 -19.64 -6.64 -31.37
CA ARG A 20 -19.10 -5.83 -32.46
C ARG A 20 -17.82 -5.13 -32.03
N TYR A 21 -17.83 -4.44 -30.90
CA TYR A 21 -16.66 -3.76 -30.35
C TYR A 21 -15.49 -4.74 -30.18
N THR A 22 -15.71 -5.84 -29.48
CA THR A 22 -14.67 -6.85 -29.19
C THR A 22 -14.09 -7.50 -30.44
N ILE A 23 -14.93 -7.76 -31.45
CA ILE A 23 -14.49 -8.29 -32.74
C ILE A 23 -13.66 -7.24 -33.49
N SER A 24 -14.15 -5.99 -33.52
CA SER A 24 -13.55 -4.87 -34.26
C SER A 24 -12.25 -4.36 -33.64
N THR A 25 -12.09 -4.44 -32.32
CA THR A 25 -10.87 -4.00 -31.63
C THR A 25 -9.76 -5.03 -31.88
N PRO A 26 -8.68 -4.65 -32.58
CA PRO A 26 -7.62 -5.58 -32.94
C PRO A 26 -6.76 -5.93 -31.72
N LEU A 27 -6.15 -7.11 -31.76
CA LEU A 27 -5.02 -7.46 -30.90
C LEU A 27 -3.81 -7.73 -31.81
N PRO A 28 -3.15 -6.67 -32.31
CA PRO A 28 -2.22 -6.77 -33.44
C PRO A 28 -0.88 -7.40 -33.07
N HIS A 29 -0.56 -7.46 -31.76
CA HIS A 29 0.74 -7.89 -31.29
C HIS A 29 0.90 -9.41 -31.26
N LYS A 30 2.15 -9.86 -31.46
CA LYS A 30 2.56 -11.26 -31.40
C LYS A 30 3.11 -11.56 -30.00
N TYR A 31 2.86 -12.77 -29.51
CA TYR A 31 3.29 -13.26 -28.21
C TYR A 31 4.05 -14.59 -28.41
N PRO A 32 5.32 -14.54 -28.89
CA PRO A 32 6.09 -15.75 -29.13
C PRO A 32 6.42 -16.46 -27.82
N ARG A 33 6.62 -17.78 -27.90
CA ARG A 33 7.07 -18.59 -26.76
C ARG A 33 8.59 -18.52 -26.66
N VAL A 34 9.11 -18.46 -25.44
CA VAL A 34 10.55 -18.31 -25.15
C VAL A 34 11.18 -19.60 -24.58
N GLY A 35 10.59 -20.76 -24.86
CA GLY A 35 10.95 -22.00 -24.18
C GLY A 35 12.35 -22.51 -24.49
N THR A 36 12.73 -22.44 -25.76
CA THR A 36 14.05 -22.89 -26.22
C THR A 36 15.14 -22.00 -25.64
N GLU A 37 14.94 -20.69 -25.67
CA GLU A 37 15.87 -19.66 -25.20
C GLU A 37 16.03 -19.67 -23.68
N VAL A 38 14.97 -20.05 -22.94
CA VAL A 38 15.04 -20.22 -21.48
C VAL A 38 15.84 -21.46 -21.11
N LEU A 39 15.54 -22.60 -21.74
CA LEU A 39 16.16 -23.89 -21.39
C LEU A 39 17.63 -23.99 -21.84
N SER A 40 18.03 -23.23 -22.86
CA SER A 40 19.42 -23.11 -23.36
C SER A 40 20.15 -21.88 -22.79
N SER A 41 19.60 -21.23 -21.76
CA SER A 41 20.26 -20.07 -21.17
C SER A 41 21.46 -20.48 -20.32
N LYS A 42 22.54 -19.69 -20.40
CA LYS A 42 23.76 -19.89 -19.58
C LYS A 42 23.47 -20.01 -18.08
N ARG A 43 22.45 -19.29 -17.60
CA ARG A 43 22.03 -19.32 -16.19
C ARG A 43 21.42 -20.66 -15.80
N VAL A 44 20.61 -21.26 -16.67
CA VAL A 44 20.03 -22.59 -16.44
C VAL A 44 21.11 -23.67 -16.57
N GLU A 45 22.00 -23.56 -17.56
CA GLU A 45 23.14 -24.46 -17.73
C GLU A 45 24.05 -24.46 -16.50
N ALA A 46 24.48 -23.29 -16.02
CA ALA A 46 25.28 -23.15 -14.82
C ALA A 46 24.57 -23.70 -13.57
N ALA A 47 23.26 -23.48 -13.43
CA ALA A 47 22.49 -24.04 -12.32
C ALA A 47 22.41 -25.57 -12.36
N ILE A 48 22.36 -26.16 -13.56
CA ILE A 48 22.42 -27.61 -13.75
C ILE A 48 23.80 -28.14 -13.37
N GLU A 49 24.88 -27.50 -13.84
CA GLU A 49 26.26 -27.89 -13.50
C GLU A 49 26.53 -27.87 -12.00
N VAL A 50 26.10 -26.81 -11.31
CA VAL A 50 26.21 -26.70 -9.84
C VAL A 50 25.43 -27.82 -9.13
N GLU A 51 24.25 -28.18 -9.64
CA GLU A 51 23.43 -29.24 -9.04
C GLU A 51 24.03 -30.64 -9.27
N ILE A 52 24.70 -30.87 -10.42
CA ILE A 52 25.46 -32.11 -10.69
C ILE A 52 26.67 -32.19 -9.75
N ALA A 53 27.41 -31.09 -9.58
CA ALA A 53 28.57 -31.04 -8.71
C ALA A 53 28.22 -31.32 -7.23
N LYS A 54 27.05 -30.84 -6.78
CA LYS A 54 26.55 -31.08 -5.42
C LYS A 54 26.01 -32.51 -5.21
N ASN A 55 25.36 -33.07 -6.22
CA ASN A 55 24.67 -34.35 -6.14
C ASN A 55 25.06 -35.23 -7.35
N PRO A 56 26.16 -36.01 -7.26
CA PRO A 56 26.68 -36.81 -8.38
C PRO A 56 25.72 -37.89 -8.91
N THR A 57 24.68 -38.22 -8.15
CA THR A 57 23.60 -39.14 -8.55
C THR A 57 22.66 -38.54 -9.61
N ASN A 58 22.68 -37.21 -9.79
CA ASN A 58 21.86 -36.52 -10.79
C ASN A 58 22.53 -36.55 -12.17
N THR A 59 21.87 -37.12 -13.16
CA THR A 59 22.31 -37.06 -14.56
C THR A 59 21.89 -35.74 -15.22
N MET A 60 22.72 -35.18 -16.10
CA MET A 60 22.43 -34.02 -16.97
C MET A 60 21.02 -34.10 -17.60
N ARG A 61 20.68 -35.25 -18.20
CA ARG A 61 19.37 -35.48 -18.84
C ARG A 61 18.20 -35.40 -17.85
N SER A 62 18.38 -35.83 -16.61
CA SER A 62 17.37 -35.75 -15.56
C SER A 62 17.09 -34.30 -15.17
N LEU A 63 18.16 -33.52 -14.98
CA LEU A 63 18.06 -32.10 -14.63
C LEU A 63 17.51 -31.24 -15.77
N GLN A 64 17.85 -31.53 -17.03
CA GLN A 64 17.23 -30.88 -18.19
C GLN A 64 15.72 -31.17 -18.27
N LYS A 65 15.29 -32.42 -18.05
CA LYS A 65 13.86 -32.75 -17.95
C LYS A 65 13.18 -32.01 -16.79
N LYS A 66 13.86 -31.87 -15.65
CA LYS A 66 13.38 -31.11 -14.49
C LYS A 66 13.24 -29.62 -14.81
N ALA A 67 14.22 -29.01 -15.49
CA ALA A 67 14.16 -27.63 -15.97
C ALA A 67 13.00 -27.42 -16.96
N ALA A 68 12.79 -28.35 -17.91
CA ALA A 68 11.64 -28.32 -18.81
C ALA A 68 10.29 -28.43 -18.07
N LYS A 69 10.23 -29.23 -16.99
CA LYS A 69 9.05 -29.30 -16.12
C LYS A 69 8.80 -27.97 -15.41
N PHE A 70 9.83 -27.34 -14.85
CA PHE A 70 9.73 -26.02 -14.24
C PHE A 70 9.31 -24.94 -15.25
N TYR A 71 9.87 -24.95 -16.45
CA TYR A 71 9.43 -24.05 -17.51
C TYR A 71 7.95 -24.24 -17.85
N ASN A 72 7.48 -25.49 -17.99
CA ASN A 72 6.07 -25.77 -18.24
C ASN A 72 5.15 -25.37 -17.08
N GLU A 73 5.65 -25.44 -15.84
CA GLU A 73 4.96 -24.96 -14.64
C GLU A 73 4.84 -23.43 -14.66
N ILE A 74 5.89 -22.71 -15.05
CA ILE A 74 5.94 -21.24 -15.05
C ILE A 74 5.19 -20.64 -16.23
N ARG A 75 5.47 -21.09 -17.46
CA ARG A 75 5.13 -20.40 -18.72
C ARG A 75 3.69 -19.90 -18.85
N SER A 76 3.54 -18.73 -19.46
CA SER A 76 2.25 -18.32 -20.04
C SER A 76 2.03 -19.01 -21.40
N SER A 77 0.79 -18.97 -21.89
CA SER A 77 0.44 -19.49 -23.22
C SER A 77 -0.59 -18.58 -23.89
N LEU A 78 -0.29 -17.28 -23.94
CA LEU A 78 -1.23 -16.24 -24.35
C LEU A 78 -1.82 -16.54 -25.74
N SER A 79 -3.14 -16.61 -25.81
CA SER A 79 -3.90 -16.88 -27.03
C SER A 79 -4.78 -15.71 -27.37
N ARG A 80 -4.52 -15.07 -28.51
CA ARG A 80 -5.30 -13.91 -28.99
C ARG A 80 -6.79 -14.21 -29.10
N PHE A 81 -7.14 -15.41 -29.55
CA PHE A 81 -8.54 -15.84 -29.69
C PHE A 81 -9.23 -15.92 -28.32
N VAL A 82 -8.57 -16.55 -27.34
CA VAL A 82 -9.09 -16.65 -25.97
C VAL A 82 -9.19 -15.26 -25.33
N CYS A 83 -8.18 -14.40 -25.50
CA CYS A 83 -8.21 -13.02 -25.03
C CYS A 83 -9.41 -12.25 -25.58
N LYS A 84 -9.77 -12.40 -26.87
CA LYS A 84 -10.97 -11.77 -27.44
C LYS A 84 -12.26 -12.29 -26.81
N ILE A 85 -12.39 -13.58 -26.59
CA ILE A 85 -13.57 -14.15 -25.89
C ILE A 85 -13.64 -13.60 -24.46
N CYS A 86 -12.52 -13.61 -23.75
CA CYS A 86 -12.43 -13.07 -22.39
C CYS A 86 -12.76 -11.58 -22.34
N ALA A 87 -12.33 -10.77 -23.32
CA ALA A 87 -12.68 -9.36 -23.39
C ALA A 87 -14.20 -9.15 -23.52
N TRP A 88 -14.88 -9.93 -24.37
CA TRP A 88 -16.34 -9.85 -24.45
C TRP A 88 -17.02 -10.17 -23.10
N VAL A 89 -16.57 -11.22 -22.42
CA VAL A 89 -17.06 -11.57 -21.07
C VAL A 89 -16.78 -10.46 -20.06
N LEU A 90 -15.55 -9.93 -20.03
CA LEU A 90 -15.14 -8.86 -19.12
C LEU A 90 -15.97 -7.59 -19.32
N TYR A 91 -16.39 -7.26 -20.54
CA TYR A 91 -17.31 -6.15 -20.80
C TYR A 91 -18.63 -6.32 -20.02
N LYS A 92 -19.16 -7.55 -19.97
CA LYS A 92 -20.38 -7.87 -19.20
C LYS A 92 -20.13 -7.80 -17.70
N VAL A 93 -19.05 -8.41 -17.25
CA VAL A 93 -18.65 -8.46 -15.84
C VAL A 93 -18.45 -7.04 -15.31
N PHE A 94 -17.65 -6.22 -15.96
CA PHE A 94 -17.37 -4.85 -15.52
C PHE A 94 -18.62 -4.00 -15.47
N ARG A 95 -19.48 -3.97 -16.50
CA ARG A 95 -20.72 -3.18 -16.41
C ARG A 95 -21.68 -3.63 -15.30
N LYS A 96 -21.60 -4.90 -14.89
CA LYS A 96 -22.38 -5.40 -13.77
C LYS A 96 -21.75 -5.02 -12.42
N LEU A 97 -20.42 -5.02 -12.34
CA LEU A 97 -19.66 -4.73 -11.10
C LEU A 97 -19.46 -3.25 -10.82
N MET A 98 -19.21 -2.44 -11.84
CA MET A 98 -18.83 -1.03 -11.72
C MET A 98 -19.81 -0.13 -12.48
N SER A 99 -20.05 1.06 -11.91
CA SER A 99 -20.86 2.10 -12.54
C SER A 99 -20.09 2.83 -13.63
N LYS A 100 -18.82 3.14 -13.37
CA LYS A 100 -17.89 3.79 -14.30
C LYS A 100 -16.48 3.22 -14.10
N LEU A 101 -15.76 3.02 -15.20
CA LEU A 101 -14.31 2.81 -15.20
C LEU A 101 -13.66 4.10 -15.72
N LEU A 102 -12.95 4.82 -14.86
CA LEU A 102 -12.30 6.08 -15.18
C LEU A 102 -10.81 5.83 -15.39
N VAL A 103 -10.30 6.26 -16.54
CA VAL A 103 -8.88 6.17 -16.89
C VAL A 103 -8.49 7.50 -17.54
N ASN A 104 -7.39 8.10 -17.11
CA ASN A 104 -6.92 9.36 -17.68
C ASN A 104 -6.24 9.12 -19.05
N PRO A 105 -6.74 9.69 -20.16
CA PRO A 105 -6.14 9.55 -21.48
C PRO A 105 -4.69 10.03 -21.57
N ASP A 106 -4.33 11.09 -20.84
CA ASP A 106 -2.96 11.66 -20.87
C ASP A 106 -1.96 10.69 -20.25
N GLN A 107 -2.35 10.02 -19.16
CA GLN A 107 -1.51 8.99 -18.52
C GLN A 107 -1.32 7.79 -19.46
N ILE A 108 -2.37 7.37 -20.17
CA ILE A 108 -2.28 6.29 -21.17
C ILE A 108 -1.40 6.71 -22.35
N ALA A 109 -1.49 7.95 -22.81
CA ALA A 109 -0.66 8.46 -23.90
C ALA A 109 0.83 8.38 -23.56
N LEU A 110 1.21 8.65 -22.31
CA LEU A 110 2.60 8.46 -21.84
C LEU A 110 3.03 6.99 -21.90
N VAL A 111 2.16 6.05 -21.52
CA VAL A 111 2.43 4.61 -21.61
C VAL A 111 2.57 4.17 -23.08
N GLN A 112 1.72 4.68 -23.98
CA GLN A 112 1.83 4.43 -25.41
C GLN A 112 3.13 5.00 -26.00
N GLN A 113 3.55 6.18 -25.57
CA GLN A 113 4.84 6.76 -25.97
C GLN A 113 6.01 5.88 -25.51
N ALA A 114 5.99 5.41 -24.26
CA ALA A 114 6.99 4.49 -23.75
C ALA A 114 7.03 3.18 -24.57
N GLU A 115 5.87 2.62 -24.90
CA GLU A 115 5.78 1.37 -25.66
C GLU A 115 6.32 1.51 -27.10
N ARG A 116 6.11 2.67 -27.74
CA ARG A 116 6.61 2.96 -29.09
C ARG A 116 8.14 2.98 -29.17
N THR A 117 8.84 3.22 -28.06
CA THR A 117 10.32 3.17 -28.04
C THR A 117 10.88 1.77 -28.24
N GLY A 118 10.06 0.73 -28.04
CA GLY A 118 10.51 -0.67 -28.09
C GLY A 118 11.19 -1.15 -26.79
N ILE A 119 11.38 -0.29 -25.79
CA ILE A 119 11.88 -0.68 -24.46
C ILE A 119 10.77 -1.44 -23.70
N PRO A 120 11.06 -2.57 -23.02
CA PRO A 120 10.07 -3.32 -22.26
C PRO A 120 9.44 -2.48 -21.14
N ILE A 121 8.17 -2.77 -20.83
CA ILE A 121 7.40 -2.13 -19.77
C ILE A 121 7.13 -3.13 -18.64
N VAL A 122 7.35 -2.70 -17.40
CA VAL A 122 6.96 -3.42 -16.20
C VAL A 122 5.92 -2.61 -15.43
N TYR A 123 4.70 -3.12 -15.37
CA TYR A 123 3.63 -2.56 -14.55
C TYR A 123 3.77 -3.01 -13.10
N LEU A 124 3.72 -2.04 -12.19
CA LEU A 124 3.87 -2.23 -10.74
C LEU A 124 2.59 -1.78 -10.02
N PRO A 125 1.49 -2.55 -10.13
CA PRO A 125 0.23 -2.23 -9.47
C PRO A 125 0.26 -2.41 -7.95
N LEU A 126 -0.51 -1.58 -7.25
CA LEU A 126 -1.02 -1.91 -5.91
C LEU A 126 -2.14 -2.96 -6.01
N HIS A 127 -2.27 -3.80 -4.99
CA HIS A 127 -3.19 -4.93 -4.96
C HIS A 127 -4.28 -4.75 -3.91
N ARG A 128 -5.49 -4.45 -4.39
CA ARG A 128 -6.71 -4.29 -3.60
C ARG A 128 -7.74 -5.37 -3.91
N SER A 129 -7.91 -5.74 -5.18
CA SER A 129 -8.96 -6.66 -5.66
C SER A 129 -8.41 -7.68 -6.66
N HIS A 130 -9.12 -8.81 -6.79
CA HIS A 130 -8.93 -9.74 -7.91
C HIS A 130 -9.26 -9.13 -9.28
N LEU A 131 -9.91 -7.97 -9.33
CA LEU A 131 -10.12 -7.25 -10.59
C LEU A 131 -8.87 -6.52 -11.08
N ASP A 132 -7.89 -6.22 -10.22
CA ASP A 132 -6.74 -5.35 -10.54
C ASP A 132 -5.97 -5.85 -11.78
N TYR A 133 -5.59 -7.13 -11.79
CA TYR A 133 -4.83 -7.71 -12.92
C TYR A 133 -5.66 -7.84 -14.21
N LEU A 134 -6.99 -7.94 -14.09
CA LEU A 134 -7.88 -7.94 -15.24
C LEU A 134 -8.00 -6.52 -15.82
N LEU A 135 -7.95 -5.51 -14.97
CA LEU A 135 -8.14 -4.11 -15.34
C LEU A 135 -6.96 -3.53 -16.14
N ILE A 136 -5.71 -3.85 -15.79
CA ILE A 136 -4.56 -3.46 -16.63
C ILE A 136 -4.65 -4.14 -17.99
N THR A 137 -4.86 -5.46 -18.00
CA THR A 137 -5.00 -6.22 -19.26
C THR A 137 -6.13 -5.66 -20.12
N TRP A 138 -7.26 -5.31 -19.50
CA TRP A 138 -8.40 -4.67 -20.16
C TRP A 138 -8.04 -3.32 -20.77
N CYS A 139 -7.42 -2.42 -20.00
CA CYS A 139 -7.05 -1.10 -20.47
C CYS A 139 -6.00 -1.19 -21.57
N ASN A 140 -5.01 -2.07 -21.44
CA ASN A 140 -4.01 -2.28 -22.48
C ASN A 140 -4.67 -2.75 -23.78
N TRP A 141 -5.59 -3.71 -23.72
CA TRP A 141 -6.37 -4.11 -24.89
C TRP A 141 -7.19 -2.95 -25.46
N HIS A 142 -7.90 -2.21 -24.62
CA HIS A 142 -8.80 -1.12 -25.03
C HIS A 142 -8.05 0.02 -25.72
N PHE A 143 -6.86 0.35 -25.23
CA PHE A 143 -6.02 1.45 -25.76
C PHE A 143 -4.95 0.97 -26.76
N GLY A 144 -5.01 -0.27 -27.22
CA GLY A 144 -4.12 -0.80 -28.26
C GLY A 144 -2.66 -1.00 -27.83
N LEU A 145 -2.42 -1.19 -26.53
CA LEU A 145 -1.12 -1.56 -25.95
C LEU A 145 -0.92 -3.09 -25.94
N ARG A 146 0.32 -3.58 -25.78
CA ARG A 146 0.59 -5.00 -25.53
C ARG A 146 0.00 -5.46 -24.19
N LEU A 147 -0.56 -6.67 -24.19
CA LEU A 147 -1.09 -7.30 -22.99
C LEU A 147 0.07 -7.76 -22.10
N PRO A 148 -0.01 -7.52 -20.78
CA PRO A 148 1.05 -7.91 -19.86
C PRO A 148 1.07 -9.42 -19.60
N HIS A 149 2.27 -9.93 -19.31
CA HIS A 149 2.46 -11.21 -18.67
C HIS A 149 2.29 -11.05 -17.16
N ILE A 150 1.29 -11.70 -16.59
CA ILE A 150 0.88 -11.48 -15.21
C ILE A 150 1.54 -12.52 -14.31
N ALA A 151 2.33 -12.08 -13.33
CA ALA A 151 2.87 -12.98 -12.31
C ALA A 151 1.76 -13.43 -11.36
N SER A 152 1.44 -14.72 -11.37
CA SER A 152 0.34 -15.30 -10.59
C SER A 152 0.84 -16.37 -9.63
N GLY A 153 0.29 -16.43 -8.42
CA GLY A 153 0.60 -17.51 -7.49
C GLY A 153 0.07 -18.86 -7.96
N ASP A 154 0.87 -19.92 -7.81
CA ASP A 154 0.54 -21.33 -8.10
C ASP A 154 -0.81 -21.81 -7.54
N ASN A 155 -1.25 -21.30 -6.39
CA ASN A 155 -2.52 -21.63 -5.75
C ASN A 155 -3.74 -21.39 -6.66
N LEU A 156 -3.65 -20.44 -7.62
CA LEU A 156 -4.73 -20.17 -8.58
C LEU A 156 -4.79 -21.20 -9.71
N ASN A 157 -3.72 -21.98 -9.93
CA ASN A 157 -3.65 -23.01 -10.96
C ASN A 157 -4.46 -24.28 -10.60
N LEU A 158 -4.72 -24.52 -9.32
CA LEU A 158 -5.29 -25.77 -8.79
C LEU A 158 -6.80 -25.97 -9.06
N GLY A 159 -7.49 -24.96 -9.61
CA GLY A 159 -8.94 -24.98 -9.82
C GLY A 159 -9.42 -25.47 -11.19
N GLY A 160 -8.59 -26.15 -12.00
CA GLY A 160 -8.95 -26.64 -13.34
C GLY A 160 -8.96 -25.59 -14.46
N PHE A 161 -9.03 -24.30 -14.13
CA PHE A 161 -8.99 -23.18 -15.08
C PHE A 161 -7.57 -22.62 -15.34
N GLY A 162 -6.53 -23.35 -14.92
CA GLY A 162 -5.14 -22.96 -15.13
C GLY A 162 -4.79 -22.66 -16.59
N TRP A 163 -5.34 -23.45 -17.54
CA TRP A 163 -5.12 -23.19 -18.97
C TRP A 163 -5.65 -21.82 -19.39
N LEU A 164 -6.78 -21.38 -18.83
CA LEU A 164 -7.47 -20.16 -19.23
C LEU A 164 -6.66 -18.95 -18.80
N LEU A 165 -6.18 -18.98 -17.55
CA LEU A 165 -5.28 -17.95 -17.01
C LEU A 165 -3.97 -17.86 -17.81
N ARG A 166 -3.37 -19.00 -18.20
CA ARG A 166 -2.19 -18.99 -19.08
C ARG A 166 -2.50 -18.42 -20.45
N ALA A 167 -3.68 -18.72 -20.97
CA ALA A 167 -4.18 -18.21 -22.26
C ALA A 167 -4.46 -16.70 -22.24
N THR A 168 -4.65 -16.09 -21.06
CA THR A 168 -4.78 -14.64 -20.89
C THR A 168 -3.48 -13.95 -20.46
N GLY A 169 -2.34 -14.66 -20.39
CA GLY A 169 -1.03 -14.08 -20.08
C GLY A 169 -0.48 -14.38 -18.68
N ALA A 170 -1.18 -15.14 -17.83
CA ALA A 170 -0.67 -15.49 -16.52
C ALA A 170 0.50 -16.49 -16.61
N PHE A 171 1.58 -16.22 -15.90
CA PHE A 171 2.65 -17.18 -15.62
C PHE A 171 2.70 -17.45 -14.12
N PHE A 172 2.95 -18.71 -13.73
CA PHE A 172 2.77 -19.14 -12.34
C PHE A 172 4.09 -19.19 -11.57
N ILE A 173 4.07 -18.61 -10.37
CA ILE A 173 5.18 -18.59 -9.42
C ILE A 173 4.79 -19.29 -8.12
N ARG A 174 5.76 -19.99 -7.49
CA ARG A 174 5.58 -20.61 -6.18
C ARG A 174 5.57 -19.56 -5.07
N ARG A 175 4.62 -19.66 -4.13
CA ARG A 175 4.48 -18.69 -3.02
C ARG A 175 5.52 -18.81 -1.91
N ARG A 176 6.09 -20.00 -1.71
CA ARG A 176 7.18 -20.27 -0.77
C ARG A 176 8.21 -21.12 -1.46
N VAL A 177 9.35 -20.50 -1.74
CA VAL A 177 10.60 -21.22 -1.80
C VAL A 177 11.03 -21.30 -0.33
N ASP A 178 10.96 -22.48 0.30
CA ASP A 178 11.24 -22.59 1.74
C ASP A 178 12.63 -22.00 2.06
N PRO A 179 12.75 -21.03 2.99
CA PRO A 179 14.03 -20.48 3.41
C PRO A 179 14.91 -21.54 4.10
N SER A 180 14.28 -22.57 4.66
CA SER A 180 14.92 -23.72 5.33
C SER A 180 15.42 -24.80 4.35
N ASP A 181 15.21 -24.64 3.03
CA ASP A 181 15.65 -25.63 2.05
C ASP A 181 17.11 -25.37 1.63
N VAL A 182 18.03 -25.66 2.56
CA VAL A 182 19.50 -25.63 2.39
C VAL A 182 19.98 -26.58 1.27
N GLY A 183 19.10 -27.42 0.73
CA GLY A 183 19.41 -28.48 -0.24
C GLY A 183 19.44 -28.10 -1.72
N GLY A 184 19.51 -26.81 -2.12
CA GLY A 184 19.67 -26.43 -3.55
C GLY A 184 18.49 -26.76 -4.49
N ARG A 185 17.44 -27.43 -3.98
CA ARG A 185 16.30 -27.94 -4.76
C ARG A 185 15.53 -26.89 -5.56
N ASP A 186 15.58 -25.64 -5.13
CA ASP A 186 14.90 -24.52 -5.79
C ASP A 186 15.85 -23.57 -6.55
N ALA A 187 17.16 -23.81 -6.54
CA ALA A 187 18.12 -23.00 -7.30
C ALA A 187 17.87 -23.12 -8.82
N LEU A 188 17.65 -24.35 -9.30
CA LEU A 188 17.28 -24.60 -10.70
C LEU A 188 15.92 -23.97 -11.07
N TYR A 189 14.93 -24.02 -10.19
CA TYR A 189 13.64 -23.37 -10.42
C TYR A 189 13.79 -21.85 -10.53
N ARG A 190 14.53 -21.23 -9.59
CA ARG A 190 14.85 -19.79 -9.63
C ARG A 190 15.61 -19.41 -10.90
N ALA A 191 16.57 -20.22 -11.33
CA ALA A 191 17.32 -20.00 -12.58
C ALA A 191 16.39 -20.01 -13.81
N VAL A 192 15.46 -20.96 -13.88
CA VAL A 192 14.46 -21.04 -14.97
C VAL A 192 13.50 -19.85 -14.92
N LEU A 193 13.00 -19.46 -13.74
CA LEU A 193 12.12 -18.29 -13.58
C LEU A 193 12.81 -16.99 -13.97
N HIS A 194 14.06 -16.81 -13.52
CA HIS A 194 14.87 -15.65 -13.85
C HIS A 194 15.09 -15.54 -15.36
N SER A 195 15.51 -16.64 -15.98
CA SER A 195 15.72 -16.70 -17.43
C SER A 195 14.41 -16.48 -18.20
N TYR A 196 13.27 -16.98 -17.70
CA TYR A 196 11.96 -16.71 -18.31
C TYR A 196 11.62 -15.22 -18.32
N ILE A 197 11.82 -14.51 -17.22
CA ILE A 197 11.60 -13.05 -17.13
C ILE A 197 12.55 -12.30 -18.06
N GLU A 198 13.85 -12.63 -18.05
CA GLU A 198 14.83 -12.03 -18.98
C GLU A 198 14.41 -12.18 -20.43
N GLN A 199 14.00 -13.39 -20.84
CA GLN A 199 13.62 -13.65 -22.22
C GLN A 199 12.34 -12.90 -22.62
N LEU A 200 11.36 -12.74 -21.73
CA LEU A 200 10.18 -11.89 -22.00
C LEU A 200 10.57 -10.42 -22.19
N LEU A 201 11.47 -9.90 -21.36
CA LEU A 201 11.94 -8.51 -21.44
C LEU A 201 12.76 -8.26 -22.72
N LYS A 202 13.59 -9.23 -23.16
CA LYS A 202 14.38 -9.13 -24.41
C LYS A 202 13.52 -8.93 -25.66
N ILE A 203 12.36 -9.58 -25.71
CA ILE A 203 11.41 -9.45 -26.81
C ILE A 203 10.37 -8.34 -26.57
N SER A 204 10.63 -7.47 -25.59
CA SER A 204 9.81 -6.30 -25.24
C SER A 204 8.35 -6.62 -24.93
N LEU A 205 8.08 -7.79 -24.35
CA LEU A 205 6.75 -8.12 -23.87
C LEU A 205 6.56 -7.53 -22.46
N PRO A 206 5.45 -6.81 -22.21
CA PRO A 206 5.24 -6.21 -20.91
C PRO A 206 4.99 -7.27 -19.84
N ILE A 207 5.41 -6.96 -18.62
CA ILE A 207 5.22 -7.81 -17.44
C ILE A 207 4.45 -7.02 -16.39
N GLU A 208 3.55 -7.69 -15.68
CA GLU A 208 2.81 -7.15 -14.55
C GLU A 208 3.07 -8.02 -13.32
N PHE A 209 3.45 -7.38 -12.20
CA PHE A 209 3.48 -8.05 -10.90
C PHE A 209 3.27 -7.09 -9.74
N PHE A 210 2.64 -7.60 -8.69
CA PHE A 210 2.35 -6.84 -7.47
C PHE A 210 3.56 -6.88 -6.53
N LEU A 211 4.20 -5.73 -6.31
CA LEU A 211 5.32 -5.61 -5.36
C LEU A 211 4.91 -5.99 -3.94
N GLU A 212 3.66 -5.74 -3.54
CA GLU A 212 3.13 -6.08 -2.23
C GLU A 212 3.06 -7.61 -1.99
N GLY A 213 3.02 -8.42 -3.05
CA GLY A 213 2.93 -9.89 -3.01
C GLY A 213 1.58 -10.44 -2.55
N THR A 214 0.69 -9.62 -1.99
CA THR A 214 -0.67 -10.01 -1.61
C THR A 214 -1.61 -8.80 -1.53
N ARG A 215 -2.93 -9.03 -1.57
CA ARG A 215 -3.92 -7.96 -1.43
C ARG A 215 -3.87 -7.30 -0.05
N SER A 216 -4.13 -6.02 0.02
CA SER A 216 -4.26 -5.35 1.30
C SER A 216 -5.50 -5.82 2.06
N ARG A 217 -5.32 -6.18 3.33
CA ARG A 217 -6.41 -6.60 4.23
C ARG A 217 -7.09 -5.41 4.87
N PHE A 218 -6.36 -4.32 5.06
CA PHE A 218 -6.82 -3.16 5.84
C PHE A 218 -6.75 -1.83 5.07
N GLY A 219 -6.82 -1.87 3.74
CA GLY A 219 -6.93 -0.68 2.88
C GLY A 219 -5.64 0.15 2.72
N LYS A 220 -4.54 -0.25 3.37
CA LYS A 220 -3.22 0.40 3.33
C LYS A 220 -2.29 -0.25 2.31
N ALA A 221 -1.40 0.50 1.67
CA ALA A 221 -0.35 -0.12 0.87
C ALA A 221 0.57 -0.96 1.76
N LEU A 222 1.05 -2.08 1.24
CA LEU A 222 1.96 -2.98 1.94
C LEU A 222 3.41 -2.68 1.50
N VAL A 223 4.36 -3.08 2.33
CA VAL A 223 5.78 -2.95 1.98
C VAL A 223 6.17 -3.91 0.84
N PRO A 224 7.12 -3.51 -0.02
CA PRO A 224 7.49 -4.28 -1.21
C PRO A 224 8.19 -5.60 -0.87
N LYS A 225 7.99 -6.59 -1.75
CA LYS A 225 8.75 -7.82 -1.86
C LYS A 225 9.69 -7.71 -3.05
N HIS A 226 10.94 -8.12 -2.86
CA HIS A 226 12.03 -7.80 -3.79
C HIS A 226 12.21 -8.82 -4.92
N GLY A 227 11.64 -10.03 -4.80
CA GLY A 227 12.08 -11.17 -5.61
C GLY A 227 11.84 -11.09 -7.12
N LEU A 228 10.80 -10.40 -7.60
CA LEU A 228 10.58 -10.24 -9.05
C LEU A 228 11.27 -9.01 -9.61
N ILE A 229 11.26 -7.92 -8.85
CA ILE A 229 11.91 -6.67 -9.26
C ILE A 229 13.43 -6.80 -9.27
N SER A 230 14.02 -7.65 -8.41
CA SER A 230 15.46 -7.98 -8.47
C SER A 230 15.84 -8.53 -9.84
N ASN A 231 15.03 -9.44 -10.41
CA ASN A 231 15.33 -10.06 -11.70
C ASN A 231 15.33 -9.02 -12.84
N VAL A 232 14.40 -8.06 -12.76
CA VAL A 232 14.31 -6.95 -13.72
C VAL A 232 15.55 -6.04 -13.61
N ILE A 233 15.96 -5.71 -12.38
CA ILE A 233 17.11 -4.84 -12.13
C ILE A 233 18.42 -5.52 -12.56
N GLU A 234 18.60 -6.79 -12.20
CA GLU A 234 19.76 -7.58 -12.60
C GLU A 234 19.87 -7.70 -14.13
N ALA A 235 18.75 -7.87 -14.83
CA ALA A 235 18.75 -7.93 -16.30
C ALA A 235 19.28 -6.64 -16.95
N VAL A 236 18.96 -5.47 -16.41
CA VAL A 236 19.51 -4.19 -16.89
C VAL A 236 20.97 -4.04 -16.48
N GLN A 237 21.32 -4.32 -15.22
CA GLN A 237 22.69 -4.18 -14.71
C GLN A 237 23.69 -5.11 -15.42
N GLN A 238 23.26 -6.31 -15.82
CA GLN A 238 24.07 -7.28 -16.57
C GLN A 238 24.05 -7.03 -18.09
N ASN A 239 23.44 -5.92 -18.55
CA ASN A 239 23.27 -5.58 -19.97
C ASN A 239 22.59 -6.68 -20.80
N ILE A 240 21.73 -7.50 -20.15
CA ILE A 240 20.90 -8.50 -20.83
C ILE A 240 19.81 -7.82 -21.65
N ILE A 241 19.32 -6.69 -21.16
CA ILE A 241 18.47 -5.73 -21.85
C ILE A 241 19.07 -4.32 -21.67
N GLN A 242 18.82 -3.42 -22.62
CA GLN A 242 19.34 -2.06 -22.55
C GLN A 242 18.71 -1.25 -21.40
N ASP A 243 17.40 -1.37 -21.23
CA ASP A 243 16.64 -0.67 -20.18
C ASP A 243 15.25 -1.28 -20.02
N VAL A 244 14.49 -0.77 -19.06
CA VAL A 244 13.07 -1.10 -18.82
C VAL A 244 12.33 0.11 -18.27
N TYR A 245 11.10 0.32 -18.72
CA TYR A 245 10.19 1.30 -18.13
C TYR A 245 9.46 0.70 -16.93
N LEU A 246 9.60 1.31 -15.77
CA LEU A 246 8.78 1.02 -14.60
C LEU A 246 7.55 1.92 -14.62
N VAL A 247 6.36 1.31 -14.50
CA VAL A 247 5.07 2.03 -14.50
C VAL A 247 4.30 1.68 -13.23
N PRO A 248 4.35 2.51 -12.19
CA PRO A 248 3.49 2.37 -11.02
C PRO A 248 2.02 2.43 -11.44
N VAL A 249 1.15 1.58 -10.89
CA VAL A 249 -0.31 1.59 -11.17
C VAL A 249 -1.08 1.59 -9.86
N SER A 250 -2.15 2.39 -9.78
CA SER A 250 -3.04 2.41 -8.61
C SER A 250 -4.50 2.39 -9.00
N TYR A 251 -5.33 2.03 -8.03
CA TYR A 251 -6.77 1.87 -8.19
C TYR A 251 -7.49 2.55 -7.04
N THR A 252 -8.56 3.26 -7.36
CA THR A 252 -9.54 3.73 -6.39
C THR A 252 -10.84 3.00 -6.61
N TYR A 253 -11.36 2.38 -5.55
CA TYR A 253 -12.64 1.69 -5.53
C TYR A 253 -13.53 2.32 -4.45
N ASP A 254 -14.81 2.55 -4.75
CA ASP A 254 -15.79 2.83 -3.69
C ASP A 254 -16.01 1.58 -2.85
N ASN A 255 -16.08 0.43 -3.52
CA ASN A 255 -16.13 -0.87 -2.86
C ASN A 255 -15.53 -2.01 -3.71
N ILE A 256 -15.15 -3.10 -3.05
CA ILE A 256 -14.53 -4.25 -3.69
C ILE A 256 -15.57 -5.35 -3.87
N ALA A 257 -15.64 -5.95 -5.06
CA ALA A 257 -16.64 -6.96 -5.41
C ALA A 257 -16.60 -8.18 -4.49
N GLU A 258 -15.41 -8.68 -4.16
CA GLU A 258 -15.23 -9.85 -3.29
C GLU A 258 -15.42 -9.56 -1.78
N GLY A 259 -15.69 -8.31 -1.41
CA GLY A 259 -15.75 -7.88 0.00
C GLY A 259 -14.38 -7.72 0.64
N ILE A 260 -14.37 -7.30 1.90
CA ILE A 260 -13.15 -7.07 2.70
C ILE A 260 -12.85 -8.32 3.54
N PHE A 261 -11.58 -8.51 3.88
CA PHE A 261 -11.09 -9.58 4.75
C PHE A 261 -11.44 -9.40 6.23
N LEU A 262 -12.70 -9.07 6.56
CA LEU A 262 -13.14 -8.81 7.94
C LEU A 262 -12.84 -9.99 8.87
N ASN A 263 -13.07 -11.23 8.42
CA ASN A 263 -12.76 -12.43 9.20
C ASN A 263 -11.26 -12.54 9.51
N GLU A 264 -10.39 -12.29 8.52
CA GLU A 264 -8.94 -12.31 8.75
C GLU A 264 -8.54 -11.20 9.73
N LEU A 265 -9.08 -9.98 9.58
CA LEU A 265 -8.83 -8.86 10.49
C LEU A 265 -9.26 -9.15 11.93
N MET A 266 -10.34 -9.90 12.12
CA MET A 266 -10.79 -10.36 13.44
C MET A 266 -9.95 -11.51 14.02
N GLY A 267 -8.91 -11.97 13.33
CA GLY A 267 -7.98 -13.00 13.81
C GLY A 267 -8.34 -14.43 13.37
N ILE A 268 -9.34 -14.61 12.51
CA ILE A 268 -9.66 -15.91 11.92
C ILE A 268 -8.55 -16.28 10.92
N PRO A 269 -7.99 -17.50 10.97
CA PRO A 269 -6.96 -17.96 10.04
C PRO A 269 -7.34 -17.72 8.57
N LYS A 270 -6.34 -17.26 7.80
CA LYS A 270 -6.46 -17.11 6.36
C LYS A 270 -6.80 -18.44 5.70
N THR A 271 -7.86 -18.47 4.91
CA THR A 271 -8.21 -19.61 4.05
C THR A 271 -7.45 -19.49 2.73
N ARG A 272 -6.97 -20.63 2.20
CA ARG A 272 -6.37 -20.64 0.86
C ARG A 272 -7.46 -20.39 -0.16
N GLU A 273 -7.34 -19.31 -0.91
CA GLU A 273 -8.29 -18.99 -1.97
C GLU A 273 -8.05 -19.88 -3.19
N SER A 274 -9.13 -20.44 -3.71
CA SER A 274 -9.16 -21.12 -5.01
C SER A 274 -9.80 -20.21 -6.05
N PHE A 275 -9.43 -20.39 -7.33
CA PHE A 275 -10.02 -19.63 -8.44
C PHE A 275 -11.56 -19.73 -8.48
N VAL A 276 -12.11 -20.92 -8.20
CA VAL A 276 -13.57 -21.15 -8.11
C VAL A 276 -14.18 -20.34 -6.95
N GLY A 277 -13.48 -20.23 -5.82
CA GLY A 277 -13.89 -19.38 -4.71
C GLY A 277 -13.97 -17.90 -5.11
N VAL A 278 -12.97 -17.40 -5.84
CA VAL A 278 -12.95 -16.02 -6.35
C VAL A 278 -14.14 -15.76 -7.27
N ILE A 279 -14.40 -16.63 -8.25
CA ILE A 279 -15.57 -16.51 -9.13
C ILE A 279 -16.86 -16.50 -8.32
N ARG A 280 -16.99 -17.37 -7.31
CA ARG A 280 -18.19 -17.41 -6.46
C ARG A 280 -18.41 -16.10 -5.71
N GLU A 281 -17.37 -15.50 -5.15
CA GLU A 281 -17.48 -14.21 -4.47
C GLU A 281 -17.85 -13.08 -5.45
N VAL A 282 -17.23 -13.03 -6.62
CA VAL A 282 -17.61 -12.08 -7.69
C VAL A 282 -19.07 -12.29 -8.12
N TRP A 283 -19.52 -13.55 -8.21
CA TRP A 283 -20.89 -13.90 -8.59
C TRP A 283 -21.92 -13.52 -7.51
N LYS A 284 -21.57 -13.63 -6.23
CA LYS A 284 -22.39 -13.05 -5.15
C LYS A 284 -22.50 -11.54 -5.31
N GLY A 285 -21.39 -10.89 -5.69
CA GLY A 285 -21.37 -9.46 -6.04
C GLY A 285 -22.39 -9.09 -7.12
N PHE A 286 -22.62 -9.94 -8.13
CA PHE A 286 -23.63 -9.71 -9.17
C PHE A 286 -25.08 -9.66 -8.66
N ARG A 287 -25.36 -10.12 -7.44
CA ARG A 287 -26.69 -9.97 -6.84
C ARG A 287 -27.00 -8.51 -6.51
N LYS A 288 -25.96 -7.71 -6.23
CA LYS A 288 -26.05 -6.26 -6.07
C LYS A 288 -25.82 -5.59 -7.43
N ASN A 289 -26.47 -4.46 -7.68
CA ASN A 289 -26.20 -3.68 -8.88
C ASN A 289 -24.97 -2.80 -8.65
N GLN A 290 -23.94 -2.91 -9.50
CA GLN A 290 -22.73 -2.09 -9.44
C GLN A 290 -22.05 -2.06 -8.06
N PRO A 291 -21.78 -3.23 -7.44
CA PRO A 291 -21.21 -3.34 -6.10
C PRO A 291 -19.89 -2.61 -5.88
N CYS A 292 -19.15 -2.26 -6.93
CA CYS A 292 -17.87 -1.55 -6.83
C CYS A 292 -17.99 -0.02 -6.92
N GLY A 293 -19.14 0.49 -7.36
CA GLY A 293 -19.31 1.91 -7.65
C GLY A 293 -18.41 2.37 -8.80
N MET A 294 -17.83 3.56 -8.65
CA MET A 294 -16.82 4.09 -9.56
C MET A 294 -15.48 3.43 -9.27
N VAL A 295 -14.82 3.01 -10.34
CA VAL A 295 -13.45 2.50 -10.30
C VAL A 295 -12.59 3.45 -11.11
N ARG A 296 -11.54 3.98 -10.50
CA ARG A 296 -10.55 4.80 -11.20
C ARG A 296 -9.20 4.13 -11.21
N MET A 297 -8.57 4.11 -12.37
CA MET A 297 -7.19 3.65 -12.54
C MET A 297 -6.29 4.84 -12.81
N HIS A 298 -5.12 4.81 -12.18
CA HIS A 298 -4.06 5.78 -12.44
C HIS A 298 -2.81 5.04 -12.91
N TYR A 299 -2.23 5.53 -14.00
CA TYR A 299 -0.93 5.10 -14.49
C TYR A 299 0.09 6.17 -14.15
N GLY A 300 1.13 5.78 -13.41
CA GLY A 300 2.28 6.62 -13.12
C GLY A 300 3.07 6.92 -14.38
N ARG A 301 3.90 7.96 -14.34
CA ARG A 301 4.78 8.30 -15.46
C ARG A 301 5.73 7.12 -15.71
N PRO A 302 5.87 6.60 -16.94
CA PRO A 302 6.89 5.62 -17.24
C PRO A 302 8.28 6.21 -17.02
N ILE A 303 9.06 5.61 -16.12
CA ILE A 303 10.43 6.02 -15.83
C ILE A 303 11.37 4.88 -16.19
N LYS A 304 12.43 5.18 -16.94
CA LYS A 304 13.49 4.22 -17.24
C LYS A 304 14.22 3.82 -15.97
N LEU A 305 14.51 2.53 -15.81
CA LEU A 305 15.23 2.05 -14.64
C LEU A 305 16.61 2.71 -14.53
N THR A 306 17.32 2.94 -15.64
CA THR A 306 18.63 3.61 -15.60
C THR A 306 18.56 5.05 -15.06
N ASP A 307 17.56 5.83 -15.49
CA ASP A 307 17.32 7.19 -14.99
C ASP A 307 16.92 7.18 -13.51
N TYR A 308 16.13 6.18 -13.12
CA TYR A 308 15.73 5.96 -11.74
C TYR A 308 16.93 5.65 -10.85
N LEU A 309 17.79 4.72 -11.27
CA LEU A 309 19.04 4.36 -10.58
C LEU A 309 19.99 5.56 -10.47
N ARG A 310 20.11 6.37 -11.53
CA ARG A 310 20.93 7.59 -11.53
C ARG A 310 20.41 8.62 -10.53
N SER A 311 19.10 8.83 -10.50
CA SER A 311 18.45 9.76 -9.57
C SER A 311 18.66 9.34 -8.11
N LEU A 312 18.47 8.05 -7.80
CA LEU A 312 18.76 7.51 -6.48
C LEU A 312 20.24 7.68 -6.09
N ARG A 313 21.18 7.35 -7.00
CA ARG A 313 22.62 7.53 -6.76
C ARG A 313 23.02 9.00 -6.55
N THR A 314 22.36 9.93 -7.24
CA THR A 314 22.63 11.37 -7.09
C THR A 314 22.09 11.87 -5.75
N ALA A 315 20.87 11.49 -5.38
CA ALA A 315 20.29 11.80 -4.07
C ALA A 315 21.15 11.24 -2.92
N LEU A 316 21.74 10.05 -3.13
CA LEU A 316 22.71 9.44 -2.22
C LEU A 316 23.99 10.24 -2.05
N ALA A 317 24.59 10.71 -3.15
CA ALA A 317 25.82 11.48 -3.11
C ALA A 317 25.62 12.81 -2.35
N ASN A 318 24.48 13.47 -2.55
CA ASN A 318 24.17 14.76 -1.95
C ASN A 318 23.87 14.69 -0.43
N LYS A 319 23.45 13.54 0.10
CA LYS A 319 23.14 13.36 1.54
C LYS A 319 24.36 13.09 2.44
N ARG A 320 25.56 12.90 1.87
CA ARG A 320 26.81 12.72 2.65
C ARG A 320 27.27 13.96 3.46
N HIS A 321 26.44 15.00 3.56
CA HIS A 321 26.74 16.26 4.26
C HIS A 321 25.73 16.63 5.38
N GLY A 322 24.84 15.73 5.79
CA GLY A 322 23.93 15.94 6.93
C GLY A 322 23.90 14.74 7.85
N ALA A 323 24.52 14.86 9.03
CA ALA A 323 24.58 13.79 10.02
C ALA A 323 23.17 13.38 10.51
N PRO A 324 22.86 12.08 10.68
CA PRO A 324 21.66 11.66 11.39
C PRO A 324 21.81 11.95 12.89
N SER A 325 20.89 12.74 13.40
CA SER A 325 20.68 13.00 14.83
C SER A 325 20.35 11.71 15.59
N GLN A 326 21.10 11.47 16.66
CA GLN A 326 20.91 10.35 17.57
C GLN A 326 19.60 10.49 18.35
N LEU A 327 18.88 9.38 18.53
CA LEU A 327 17.99 9.21 19.68
C LEU A 327 18.26 7.83 20.30
N SER A 328 18.86 7.83 21.49
CA SER A 328 19.17 6.67 22.35
C SER A 328 19.94 5.51 21.71
N ARG A 329 21.04 5.11 22.37
CA ARG A 329 21.83 3.89 22.07
C ARG A 329 20.94 2.65 21.97
N MET A 330 20.48 2.31 20.77
CA MET A 330 20.13 0.96 20.35
C MET A 330 20.95 0.68 19.09
N PRO A 331 21.90 -0.27 19.12
CA PRO A 331 22.93 -0.38 18.09
C PRO A 331 22.42 -0.84 16.72
N HIS A 332 21.12 -1.12 16.56
CA HIS A 332 20.55 -1.70 15.33
C HIS A 332 19.17 -1.07 15.03
N SER A 333 19.14 0.22 14.68
CA SER A 333 17.98 0.80 13.98
C SER A 333 18.14 0.46 12.51
N TYR A 334 17.21 -0.30 11.93
CA TYR A 334 17.06 -0.41 10.48
C TYR A 334 15.71 0.20 10.15
N SER A 335 15.64 1.41 9.62
CA SER A 335 14.40 1.98 9.06
C SER A 335 14.38 1.79 7.54
N TYR A 336 13.22 1.69 6.89
CA TYR A 336 13.16 1.78 5.42
C TYR A 336 13.60 3.16 4.88
N ARG A 337 13.87 4.11 5.77
CA ARG A 337 14.51 5.40 5.45
C ARG A 337 16.01 5.26 5.21
N GLU A 338 16.61 4.26 5.85
CA GLU A 338 18.05 4.00 5.90
C GLU A 338 18.52 3.10 4.76
N LEU A 339 17.62 2.82 3.82
CA LEU A 339 17.86 1.96 2.65
C LEU A 339 18.86 2.53 1.68
N VAL A 340 19.16 3.82 1.80
CA VAL A 340 20.07 4.57 0.95
C VAL A 340 20.51 5.84 1.71
N PRO A 341 21.70 5.92 2.35
CA PRO A 341 22.64 4.88 2.79
C PRO A 341 22.88 4.90 4.33
N TRP A 342 22.69 3.79 5.03
CA TRP A 342 23.59 3.45 6.13
C TRP A 342 24.68 2.56 5.58
N VAL A 343 25.76 3.24 5.22
CA VAL A 343 27.06 2.65 5.02
C VAL A 343 27.91 3.37 6.06
N GLU A 344 28.52 2.61 6.98
CA GLU A 344 29.65 3.11 7.78
C GLU A 344 30.63 3.82 6.83
N GLU A 345 31.36 4.83 7.30
CA GLU A 345 32.29 5.65 6.51
C GLU A 345 33.38 4.87 5.72
N HIS A 346 33.32 3.54 5.69
CA HIS A 346 34.31 2.62 5.14
C HIS A 346 33.84 1.74 3.97
N GLU A 347 32.55 1.74 3.58
CA GLU A 347 32.10 1.03 2.37
C GLU A 347 31.87 2.02 1.19
N THR A 348 32.64 1.85 0.12
CA THR A 348 32.61 2.76 -1.05
C THR A 348 31.43 2.49 -2.01
N GLU A 349 30.71 1.37 -1.88
CA GLU A 349 29.65 0.93 -2.78
C GLU A 349 28.33 0.57 -2.07
N VAL A 350 27.19 0.96 -2.66
CA VAL A 350 25.85 0.64 -2.15
C VAL A 350 25.50 -0.79 -2.54
N SER A 351 25.15 -1.63 -1.56
CA SER A 351 24.68 -3.00 -1.84
C SER A 351 23.48 -3.03 -2.80
N ASN A 352 23.56 -3.86 -3.85
CA ASN A 352 22.46 -4.07 -4.81
C ASN A 352 21.11 -4.38 -4.13
N ARG A 353 21.13 -5.07 -2.98
CA ARG A 353 19.92 -5.39 -2.21
C ARG A 353 19.23 -4.16 -1.64
N ALA A 354 20.00 -3.18 -1.16
CA ALA A 354 19.49 -1.94 -0.60
C ALA A 354 18.82 -1.09 -1.69
N LEU A 355 19.45 -1.05 -2.87
CA LEU A 355 18.93 -0.36 -4.06
C LEU A 355 17.62 -0.99 -4.58
N ILE A 356 17.56 -2.32 -4.70
CA ILE A 356 16.34 -3.05 -5.08
C ILE A 356 15.20 -2.73 -4.09
N ARG A 357 15.51 -2.67 -2.80
CA ARG A 357 14.56 -2.31 -1.74
C ARG A 357 14.08 -0.86 -1.91
N ALA A 358 14.98 0.09 -2.11
CA ALA A 358 14.63 1.49 -2.34
C ALA A 358 13.71 1.67 -3.57
N ILE A 359 13.99 1.00 -4.69
CA ILE A 359 13.15 1.03 -5.89
C ILE A 359 11.75 0.51 -5.60
N GLY A 360 11.65 -0.62 -4.87
CA GLY A 360 10.36 -1.16 -4.46
C GLY A 360 9.54 -0.17 -3.63
N TYR A 361 10.16 0.47 -2.63
CA TYR A 361 9.47 1.43 -1.75
C TYR A 361 9.03 2.69 -2.51
N HIS A 362 9.91 3.23 -3.36
CA HIS A 362 9.56 4.41 -4.14
C HIS A 362 8.47 4.11 -5.17
N ALA A 363 8.48 2.95 -5.83
CA ALA A 363 7.40 2.57 -6.76
C ALA A 363 6.03 2.44 -6.05
N ILE A 364 5.99 1.82 -4.86
CA ILE A 364 4.77 1.73 -4.06
C ILE A 364 4.33 3.11 -3.57
N HIS A 365 5.26 3.93 -3.08
CA HIS A 365 4.96 5.29 -2.64
C HIS A 365 4.38 6.15 -3.77
N GLU A 366 4.95 6.06 -4.97
CA GLU A 366 4.46 6.77 -6.15
C GLU A 366 3.05 6.29 -6.54
N ALA A 367 2.81 4.98 -6.57
CA ALA A 367 1.48 4.44 -6.83
C ALA A 367 0.45 4.89 -5.78
N GLN A 368 0.82 4.87 -4.50
CA GLN A 368 -0.01 5.35 -3.40
C GLN A 368 -0.30 6.86 -3.51
N SER A 369 0.68 7.64 -3.98
CA SER A 369 0.57 9.10 -4.04
C SER A 369 -0.29 9.61 -5.19
N MET A 370 -0.43 8.85 -6.27
CA MET A 370 -1.32 9.23 -7.38
C MET A 370 -2.76 8.73 -7.21
N MET A 371 -3.03 7.87 -6.22
CA MET A 371 -4.36 7.32 -5.99
C MET A 371 -5.34 8.44 -5.60
N SER A 372 -6.49 8.47 -6.29
CA SER A 372 -7.62 9.35 -5.91
C SER A 372 -8.34 8.84 -4.66
N ILE A 373 -9.01 9.73 -3.94
CA ILE A 373 -9.80 9.40 -2.75
C ILE A 373 -11.27 9.24 -3.15
N SER A 374 -11.94 8.21 -2.65
CA SER A 374 -13.39 8.03 -2.88
C SER A 374 -14.22 8.85 -1.90
N PRO A 375 -15.44 9.29 -2.28
CA PRO A 375 -16.39 9.88 -1.33
C PRO A 375 -16.69 8.97 -0.13
N VAL A 376 -16.67 7.65 -0.35
CA VAL A 376 -16.81 6.63 0.70
C VAL A 376 -15.70 6.75 1.75
N SER A 377 -14.46 6.97 1.30
CA SER A 377 -13.31 7.18 2.18
C SER A 377 -13.39 8.51 2.94
N ILE A 378 -13.88 9.59 2.31
CA ILE A 378 -14.10 10.90 2.95
C ILE A 378 -15.11 10.78 4.09
N LEU A 379 -16.31 10.26 3.80
CA LEU A 379 -17.35 10.08 4.83
C LEU A 379 -16.87 9.16 5.95
N SER A 380 -16.24 8.03 5.61
CA SER A 380 -15.70 7.10 6.63
C SER A 380 -14.64 7.75 7.52
N ALA A 381 -13.84 8.69 6.99
CA ALA A 381 -12.87 9.41 7.79
C ALA A 381 -13.51 10.39 8.77
N LEU A 382 -14.52 11.15 8.35
CA LEU A 382 -15.26 12.05 9.25
C LEU A 382 -15.95 11.27 10.37
N LEU A 383 -16.63 10.17 10.02
CA LEU A 383 -17.33 9.32 10.99
C LEU A 383 -16.39 8.70 12.03
N LEU A 384 -15.16 8.33 11.65
CA LEU A 384 -14.21 7.71 12.58
C LEU A 384 -13.31 8.70 13.31
N ASN A 385 -13.01 9.86 12.73
CA ASN A 385 -12.02 10.78 13.30
C ASN A 385 -12.65 12.04 13.93
N LYS A 386 -13.94 12.30 13.68
CA LYS A 386 -14.66 13.47 14.23
C LYS A 386 -16.02 13.11 14.83
N TYR A 387 -16.81 12.29 14.13
CA TYR A 387 -18.22 12.02 14.45
C TYR A 387 -18.51 10.58 14.86
N ARG A 388 -17.74 10.06 15.82
CA ARG A 388 -17.93 8.69 16.33
C ARG A 388 -19.29 8.49 17.00
N ASP A 389 -19.85 9.57 17.56
CA ASP A 389 -21.18 9.58 18.18
C ASP A 389 -22.31 9.93 17.21
N GLY A 390 -21.98 10.20 15.96
CA GLY A 390 -22.90 10.66 14.93
C GLY A 390 -22.90 12.17 14.76
N ALA A 391 -23.50 12.62 13.67
CA ALA A 391 -23.69 14.04 13.36
C ALA A 391 -24.92 14.25 12.50
N GLY A 392 -25.50 15.46 12.61
CA GLY A 392 -26.55 15.92 11.72
C GLY A 392 -26.04 16.05 10.28
N ARG A 393 -26.95 15.89 9.33
CA ARG A 393 -26.61 15.84 7.90
C ARG A 393 -25.99 17.15 7.43
N GLU A 394 -26.56 18.30 7.77
CA GLU A 394 -26.05 19.62 7.38
C GLU A 394 -24.60 19.86 7.85
N THR A 395 -24.29 19.49 9.10
CA THR A 395 -22.93 19.60 9.63
C THR A 395 -21.95 18.68 8.90
N LEU A 396 -22.38 17.45 8.59
CA LEU A 396 -21.56 16.52 7.82
C LEU A 396 -21.34 17.01 6.39
N GLU A 397 -22.31 17.67 5.77
CA GLU A 397 -22.18 18.22 4.42
C GLU A 397 -21.04 19.24 4.36
N LEU A 398 -21.04 20.23 5.25
CA LEU A 398 -19.99 21.24 5.34
C LEU A 398 -18.61 20.61 5.59
N ASP A 399 -18.54 19.61 6.47
CA ASP A 399 -17.29 18.94 6.79
C ASP A 399 -16.78 18.01 5.68
N VAL A 400 -17.68 17.43 4.89
CA VAL A 400 -17.32 16.67 3.68
C VAL A 400 -16.67 17.60 2.67
N GLU A 401 -17.24 18.78 2.44
CA GLU A 401 -16.66 19.79 1.55
C GLU A 401 -15.30 20.24 2.08
N TRP A 402 -15.22 20.58 3.37
CA TRP A 402 -13.97 20.95 4.03
C TRP A 402 -12.89 19.88 3.85
N LEU A 403 -13.20 18.60 4.10
CA LEU A 403 -12.22 17.52 3.98
C LEU A 403 -11.81 17.29 2.52
N CYS A 404 -12.72 17.46 1.57
CA CYS A 404 -12.38 17.41 0.15
C CYS A 404 -11.38 18.50 -0.23
N GLU A 405 -11.59 19.74 0.22
CA GLU A 405 -10.64 20.84 0.01
C GLU A 405 -9.27 20.56 0.64
N ARG A 406 -9.22 20.00 1.86
CA ARG A 406 -7.94 19.59 2.49
C ARG A 406 -7.21 18.51 1.69
N VAL A 407 -7.94 17.62 1.01
CA VAL A 407 -7.35 16.61 0.11
C VAL A 407 -6.81 17.26 -1.17
N LEU A 408 -7.52 18.22 -1.75
CA LEU A 408 -7.04 18.99 -2.92
C LEU A 408 -5.78 19.80 -2.59
N GLU A 409 -5.72 20.44 -1.43
CA GLU A 409 -4.52 21.15 -0.94
C GLU A 409 -3.29 20.24 -0.78
N ALA A 410 -3.53 18.97 -0.44
CA ALA A 410 -2.50 17.92 -0.41
C ALA A 410 -2.13 17.40 -1.82
N LYS A 411 -2.56 18.10 -2.88
CA LYS A 411 -2.34 17.78 -4.30
C LYS A 411 -2.86 16.38 -4.66
N ARG A 412 -4.01 16.00 -4.10
CA ARG A 412 -4.73 14.75 -4.40
C ARG A 412 -6.09 15.05 -5.01
N GLU A 413 -6.66 14.07 -5.71
CA GLU A 413 -8.00 14.17 -6.30
C GLU A 413 -9.02 13.43 -5.44
N VAL A 414 -10.22 13.99 -5.28
CA VAL A 414 -11.40 13.28 -4.75
C VAL A 414 -12.33 12.94 -5.91
N MET A 415 -12.69 11.66 -6.06
CA MET A 415 -13.52 11.21 -7.17
C MET A 415 -14.90 11.87 -7.14
N GLY A 416 -15.20 12.64 -8.18
CA GLY A 416 -16.50 13.30 -8.33
C GLY A 416 -16.65 14.58 -7.51
N TRP A 417 -15.58 15.08 -6.87
CA TRP A 417 -15.58 16.41 -6.24
C TRP A 417 -15.04 17.46 -7.21
N MET A 418 -15.76 18.57 -7.34
CA MET A 418 -15.33 19.77 -8.03
C MET A 418 -15.77 20.99 -7.20
N PRO A 419 -14.83 21.82 -6.70
CA PRO A 419 -15.15 22.98 -5.88
C PRO A 419 -16.17 23.91 -6.56
N GLY A 420 -17.22 24.27 -5.84
CA GLY A 420 -18.30 25.14 -6.34
C GLY A 420 -19.25 24.50 -7.37
N VAL A 421 -19.06 23.22 -7.73
CA VAL A 421 -19.91 22.51 -8.70
C VAL A 421 -20.65 21.35 -8.05
N THR A 422 -19.98 20.59 -7.18
CA THR A 422 -20.59 19.47 -6.44
C THR A 422 -20.74 19.84 -4.99
N SER A 423 -21.89 19.52 -4.38
CA SER A 423 -22.11 19.77 -2.95
C SER A 423 -21.72 18.58 -2.09
N GLY A 424 -21.46 18.84 -0.81
CA GLY A 424 -21.25 17.81 0.21
C GLY A 424 -22.42 16.84 0.29
N GLU A 425 -23.65 17.34 0.15
CA GLU A 425 -24.87 16.53 0.09
C GLU A 425 -24.79 15.44 -0.97
N ASN A 426 -24.40 15.78 -2.21
CA ASN A 426 -24.31 14.82 -3.30
C ASN A 426 -23.30 13.71 -2.99
N LEU A 427 -22.19 14.05 -2.33
CA LEU A 427 -21.15 13.10 -1.93
C LEU A 427 -21.63 12.18 -0.80
N ILE A 428 -22.36 12.71 0.18
CA ILE A 428 -22.94 11.93 1.28
C ILE A 428 -23.96 10.93 0.74
N GLU A 429 -24.91 11.38 -0.08
CA GLU A 429 -25.92 10.50 -0.69
C GLU A 429 -25.29 9.38 -1.52
N TYR A 430 -24.20 9.69 -2.22
CA TYR A 430 -23.44 8.70 -2.95
C TYR A 430 -22.74 7.70 -2.01
N ALA A 431 -22.01 8.20 -1.01
CA ALA A 431 -21.23 7.38 -0.09
C ALA A 431 -22.10 6.45 0.78
N LEU A 432 -23.26 6.94 1.24
CA LEU A 432 -24.22 6.17 2.05
C LEU A 432 -24.67 4.87 1.38
N LYS A 433 -24.74 4.83 0.04
CA LYS A 433 -25.08 3.59 -0.72
C LYS A 433 -24.10 2.45 -0.45
N PHE A 434 -22.84 2.78 -0.12
CA PHE A 434 -21.76 1.81 0.12
C PHE A 434 -21.48 1.56 1.60
N VAL A 435 -21.86 2.48 2.49
CA VAL A 435 -21.64 2.35 3.96
C VAL A 435 -22.90 2.06 4.76
N LYS A 436 -24.06 1.92 4.12
CA LYS A 436 -25.37 1.68 4.80
C LYS A 436 -25.38 0.56 5.84
N ASP A 437 -24.58 -0.49 5.65
CA ASP A 437 -24.53 -1.64 6.57
C ASP A 437 -23.65 -1.35 7.81
N ALA A 438 -23.00 -0.18 7.84
CA ALA A 438 -22.09 0.28 8.89
C ALA A 438 -22.55 1.58 9.58
N VAL A 439 -23.69 2.16 9.16
CA VAL A 439 -24.27 3.37 9.77
C VAL A 439 -25.76 3.15 10.05
N LYS A 440 -26.25 3.74 11.13
CA LYS A 440 -27.68 3.92 11.42
C LYS A 440 -28.08 5.33 10.97
N LEU A 441 -29.22 5.45 10.31
CA LEU A 441 -29.87 6.73 10.04
C LEU A 441 -30.96 6.91 11.10
N ASP A 442 -30.90 8.00 11.86
CA ASP A 442 -31.83 8.32 12.95
C ASP A 442 -32.28 9.77 12.78
N ASP A 443 -33.52 9.98 12.35
CA ASP A 443 -34.03 11.26 11.86
C ASP A 443 -33.08 11.90 10.81
N ASP A 444 -32.37 12.97 11.18
CA ASP A 444 -31.38 13.67 10.34
C ASP A 444 -29.92 13.35 10.73
N GLN A 445 -29.71 12.41 11.64
CA GLN A 445 -28.37 12.01 12.08
C GLN A 445 -27.87 10.78 11.35
N ILE A 446 -26.57 10.82 11.01
CA ILE A 446 -25.82 9.69 10.48
C ILE A 446 -24.89 9.20 11.59
N ILE A 447 -25.18 8.01 12.13
CA ILE A 447 -24.51 7.46 13.32
C ILE A 447 -23.74 6.19 12.94
N PRO A 448 -22.42 6.09 13.20
CA PRO A 448 -21.68 4.85 12.99
C PRO A 448 -22.18 3.72 13.90
N ILE A 449 -22.37 2.52 13.34
CA ILE A 449 -22.68 1.34 14.15
C ILE A 449 -21.40 0.91 14.88
N ARG A 450 -21.40 0.96 16.22
CA ARG A 450 -20.21 0.76 17.07
C ARG A 450 -19.82 -0.70 17.29
N THR A 451 -20.19 -1.58 16.39
CA THR A 451 -19.74 -2.97 16.40
C THR A 451 -18.39 -3.08 15.69
N ARG A 452 -17.48 -3.91 16.21
CA ARG A 452 -16.12 -4.08 15.67
C ARG A 452 -16.09 -4.34 14.15
N PRO A 453 -16.92 -5.21 13.54
CA PRO A 453 -16.86 -5.45 12.10
C PRO A 453 -17.18 -4.20 11.26
N GLN A 454 -18.16 -3.40 11.69
CA GLN A 454 -18.60 -2.18 11.02
C GLN A 454 -17.55 -1.07 11.13
N LEU A 455 -16.93 -0.90 12.31
CA LEU A 455 -15.83 0.04 12.48
C LEU A 455 -14.58 -0.38 11.70
N LEU A 456 -14.26 -1.68 11.62
CA LEU A 456 -13.19 -2.19 10.75
C LEU A 456 -13.48 -1.96 9.26
N PHE A 457 -14.74 -2.07 8.84
CA PHE A 457 -15.16 -1.75 7.49
C PHE A 457 -14.96 -0.26 7.16
N LEU A 458 -15.40 0.63 8.04
CA LEU A 458 -15.18 2.08 7.88
C LEU A 458 -13.68 2.42 7.91
N ALA A 459 -12.90 1.79 8.80
CA ALA A 459 -11.46 2.00 8.90
C ALA A 459 -10.74 1.58 7.62
N TYR A 460 -11.12 0.44 7.03
CA TYR A 460 -10.61 0.01 5.74
C TYR A 460 -10.77 1.09 4.65
N LYS A 461 -11.93 1.77 4.60
CA LYS A 461 -12.20 2.85 3.64
C LYS A 461 -11.41 4.10 3.98
N ARG A 462 -11.45 4.52 5.24
CA ARG A 462 -10.73 5.69 5.77
C ARG A 462 -9.22 5.62 5.53
N ASN A 463 -8.64 4.42 5.55
CA ASN A 463 -7.20 4.22 5.41
C ASN A 463 -6.62 4.68 4.06
N ALA A 464 -7.46 4.94 3.05
CA ALA A 464 -7.02 5.61 1.82
C ALA A 464 -6.45 7.02 2.06
N LEU A 465 -6.87 7.70 3.14
CA LEU A 465 -6.41 9.05 3.51
C LEU A 465 -5.18 9.06 4.43
N VAL A 466 -4.78 7.90 5.00
CA VAL A 466 -3.61 7.83 5.88
C VAL A 466 -2.33 8.32 5.18
N PRO A 467 -2.04 7.95 3.92
CA PRO A 467 -0.93 8.53 3.16
C PRO A 467 -1.02 10.04 2.88
N VAL A 468 -2.23 10.61 2.91
CA VAL A 468 -2.47 12.02 2.60
C VAL A 468 -2.15 12.88 3.82
N PHE A 469 -2.54 12.42 5.00
CA PHE A 469 -2.43 13.17 6.25
C PHE A 469 -1.43 12.59 7.25
N GLY A 470 -0.64 11.59 6.88
CA GLY A 470 0.29 10.90 7.79
C GLY A 470 1.25 11.83 8.52
N PHE A 471 1.86 12.81 7.86
CA PHE A 471 2.74 13.78 8.54
C PHE A 471 1.96 14.70 9.48
N LYS A 472 0.81 15.24 9.06
CA LYS A 472 -0.05 16.05 9.93
C LYS A 472 -0.48 15.26 11.17
N ALA A 473 -0.79 13.98 11.01
CA ALA A 473 -1.17 13.08 12.09
C ALA A 473 -0.03 12.82 13.08
N ALA A 474 1.21 12.64 12.60
CA ALA A 474 2.37 12.44 13.46
C ALA A 474 2.69 13.71 14.27
N ILE A 475 2.68 14.88 13.61
CA ILE A 475 2.85 16.19 14.27
C ILE A 475 1.74 16.43 15.29
N ALA A 476 0.48 16.15 14.92
CA ALA A 476 -0.66 16.31 15.81
C ALA A 476 -0.58 15.39 17.03
N LEU A 477 -0.20 14.12 16.87
CA LEU A 477 0.00 13.21 18.01
C LEU A 477 1.11 13.69 18.94
N SER A 478 2.21 14.20 18.38
CA SER A 478 3.30 14.79 19.16
C SER A 478 2.79 15.97 20.00
N LEU A 479 2.10 16.93 19.39
CA LEU A 479 1.57 18.11 20.08
C LEU A 479 0.48 17.77 21.10
N LEU A 480 -0.50 16.95 20.73
CA LEU A 480 -1.65 16.62 21.57
C LEU A 480 -1.29 15.72 22.76
N SER A 481 -0.14 15.05 22.72
CA SER A 481 0.38 14.29 23.87
C SER A 481 0.90 15.18 25.00
N ARG A 482 0.95 16.49 24.78
CA ARG A 482 1.48 17.48 25.72
C ARG A 482 0.37 18.41 26.24
N PRO A 483 0.53 19.00 27.44
CA PRO A 483 -0.40 20.00 27.96
C PRO A 483 -0.66 21.13 26.97
N THR A 484 -1.93 21.49 26.83
CA THR A 484 -2.36 22.60 25.95
C THR A 484 -2.02 23.96 26.57
N GLY A 485 -1.93 25.00 25.73
CA GLY A 485 -1.65 26.38 26.17
C GLY A 485 -0.18 26.70 26.44
N LYS A 486 0.74 25.76 26.21
CA LYS A 486 2.19 25.95 26.30
C LYS A 486 2.86 25.85 24.93
N SER A 487 4.02 26.48 24.82
CA SER A 487 4.89 26.39 23.64
C SER A 487 6.00 25.36 23.88
N TYR A 488 6.34 24.59 22.86
CA TYR A 488 7.30 23.49 22.94
C TYR A 488 8.43 23.66 21.91
N PRO A 489 9.69 23.33 22.24
CA PRO A 489 10.78 23.44 21.29
C PRO A 489 10.51 22.65 19.99
N PHE A 490 10.78 23.26 18.84
CA PHE A 490 10.60 22.64 17.52
C PHE A 490 11.29 21.27 17.42
N PHE A 491 12.51 21.17 17.94
CA PHE A 491 13.29 19.94 17.95
C PHE A 491 12.55 18.78 18.62
N GLU A 492 11.87 19.00 19.74
CA GLU A 492 11.12 17.94 20.43
C GLU A 492 9.94 17.43 19.59
N ILE A 493 9.20 18.34 18.96
CA ILE A 493 8.06 17.99 18.11
C ILE A 493 8.53 17.23 16.87
N MET A 494 9.66 17.66 16.30
CA MET A 494 10.31 16.99 15.17
C MET A 494 10.74 15.56 15.51
N GLU A 495 11.48 15.36 16.61
CA GLU A 495 11.97 14.03 17.01
C GLU A 495 10.82 13.07 17.31
N ASP A 496 9.78 13.52 18.03
CA ASP A 496 8.60 12.71 18.29
C ASP A 496 7.87 12.34 17.00
N SER A 497 7.72 13.29 16.07
CA SER A 497 7.08 13.04 14.77
C SER A 497 7.85 12.01 13.94
N LEU A 498 9.18 12.16 13.88
CA LEU A 498 10.06 11.22 13.18
C LEU A 498 9.99 9.81 13.78
N SER A 499 9.96 9.72 15.13
CA SER A 499 9.83 8.49 15.90
C SER A 499 8.50 7.79 15.62
N ILE A 500 7.37 8.53 15.68
CA ILE A 500 6.05 8.00 15.33
C ILE A 500 6.05 7.41 13.92
N CYS A 501 6.56 8.16 12.95
CA CYS A 501 6.63 7.69 11.57
C CYS A 501 7.53 6.45 11.43
N ASP A 502 8.50 6.22 12.32
CA ASP A 502 9.46 5.12 12.23
C ASP A 502 8.89 3.83 12.81
N TRP A 503 8.22 3.95 13.96
CA TRP A 503 7.45 2.85 14.55
C TRP A 503 6.30 2.38 13.66
N LEU A 504 5.74 3.28 12.85
CA LEU A 504 4.64 3.00 11.92
C LEU A 504 5.09 2.69 10.50
N GLN A 505 6.37 2.38 10.26
CA GLN A 505 6.91 2.16 8.91
C GLN A 505 6.29 0.98 8.14
N TYR A 506 5.71 0.00 8.83
CA TYR A 506 4.96 -1.09 8.20
C TYR A 506 3.48 -0.80 8.01
N GLU A 507 2.99 0.27 8.63
CA GLU A 507 1.62 0.76 8.48
C GLU A 507 1.52 1.75 7.33
N VAL A 508 2.51 2.64 7.20
CA VAL A 508 2.50 3.76 6.26
C VAL A 508 3.89 3.97 5.66
N ILE A 509 3.93 4.08 4.32
CA ILE A 509 5.09 4.61 3.61
C ILE A 509 4.88 6.12 3.50
N PHE A 510 5.59 6.89 4.33
CA PHE A 510 5.37 8.33 4.54
C PHE A 510 5.96 9.21 3.44
N CYS A 511 7.14 8.84 2.93
CA CYS A 511 7.84 9.55 1.86
C CYS A 511 8.60 8.56 0.98
N LYS A 512 9.18 9.05 -0.12
CA LYS A 512 10.07 8.23 -0.94
C LYS A 512 11.37 7.98 -0.16
N PRO A 513 12.05 6.84 -0.37
CA PRO A 513 13.39 6.58 0.17
C PRO A 513 14.44 7.63 -0.18
N CYS A 514 14.28 8.35 -1.30
CA CYS A 514 15.18 9.44 -1.70
C CYS A 514 14.86 10.79 -1.05
N ASP A 515 13.70 10.94 -0.43
CA ASP A 515 13.30 12.21 0.21
C ASP A 515 13.96 12.34 1.60
N ASP A 516 14.08 13.56 2.10
CA ASP A 516 14.44 13.82 3.49
C ASP A 516 13.18 14.05 4.31
N MET A 517 12.89 13.12 5.23
CA MET A 517 11.71 13.20 6.07
C MET A 517 11.76 14.38 7.05
N ARG A 518 12.94 14.74 7.58
CA ARG A 518 13.07 15.90 8.49
C ARG A 518 12.74 17.17 7.72
N ALA A 519 13.26 17.31 6.50
CA ALA A 519 12.92 18.45 5.64
C ALA A 519 11.43 18.50 5.31
N LEU A 520 10.79 17.36 5.00
CA LEU A 520 9.35 17.29 4.72
C LEU A 520 8.48 17.67 5.94
N ILE A 521 8.85 17.21 7.14
CA ILE A 521 8.13 17.59 8.38
C ILE A 521 8.36 19.08 8.68
N THR A 522 9.58 19.59 8.45
CA THR A 522 9.91 21.01 8.63
C THR A 522 9.08 21.88 7.69
N GLU A 523 9.00 21.51 6.41
CA GLU A 523 8.12 22.16 5.44
C GLU A 523 6.66 22.11 5.87
N MET A 524 6.19 20.98 6.43
CA MET A 524 4.82 20.83 6.92
C MET A 524 4.52 21.75 8.11
N ILE A 525 5.46 21.93 9.03
CA ILE A 525 5.33 22.82 10.20
C ILE A 525 5.49 24.29 9.79
N SER A 526 6.18 24.60 8.70
CA SER A 526 6.49 25.97 8.29
C SER A 526 5.28 26.91 8.14
N GLU A 527 5.57 28.20 8.07
CA GLU A 527 4.61 29.29 7.81
C GLU A 527 3.87 29.15 6.48
N LYS A 528 4.34 28.32 5.54
CA LYS A 528 3.63 28.06 4.28
C LYS A 528 2.55 26.99 4.41
N LYS A 529 2.43 26.36 5.58
CA LYS A 529 1.62 25.17 5.83
C LYS A 529 0.93 25.27 7.19
N MET A 530 1.31 24.44 8.17
CA MET A 530 0.59 24.36 9.43
C MET A 530 0.76 25.60 10.30
N SER A 531 1.75 26.45 10.06
CA SER A 531 1.94 27.70 10.80
C SER A 531 1.62 28.95 9.99
N ASP A 532 0.81 28.83 8.93
CA ASP A 532 0.35 29.98 8.17
C ASP A 532 -0.41 30.98 9.06
N SER A 533 -0.11 32.28 8.90
CA SER A 533 -0.65 33.33 9.77
C SER A 533 -2.16 33.49 9.69
N HIS A 534 -2.80 33.12 8.58
CA HIS A 534 -4.23 33.29 8.37
C HIS A 534 -5.02 32.00 8.62
N PHE A 535 -4.49 30.85 8.19
CA PHE A 535 -5.22 29.58 8.20
C PHE A 535 -4.44 28.40 8.81
N GLY A 536 -3.25 28.66 9.35
CA GLY A 536 -2.48 27.67 10.11
C GLY A 536 -3.19 27.18 11.38
N LEU A 537 -2.71 26.05 11.89
CA LEU A 537 -3.15 25.43 13.15
C LEU A 537 -2.17 25.70 14.29
N LEU A 538 -0.98 26.18 13.95
CA LEU A 538 0.16 26.32 14.85
C LEU A 538 0.68 27.76 14.81
N ASP A 539 1.25 28.20 15.93
CA ASP A 539 2.02 29.42 16.02
C ASP A 539 3.49 29.09 16.25
N LEU A 540 4.37 29.80 15.53
CA LEU A 540 5.81 29.73 15.71
C LEU A 540 6.27 30.95 16.50
N GLU A 541 6.85 30.69 17.67
CA GLU A 541 7.42 31.69 18.55
C GLU A 541 8.94 31.63 18.42
N TYR A 542 9.54 32.75 18.00
CA TYR A 542 10.97 32.88 17.82
C TYR A 542 11.57 33.68 18.98
N ASP A 543 12.67 33.18 19.55
CA ASP A 543 13.39 33.90 20.61
C ASP A 543 14.22 35.06 20.02
N GLU A 544 14.57 35.04 18.73
CA GLU A 544 15.31 36.09 18.00
C GLU A 544 14.68 36.38 16.62
N MET A 545 14.78 37.62 16.10
CA MET A 545 14.13 38.03 14.84
C MET A 545 14.60 37.29 13.58
N ASP A 546 15.84 36.79 13.56
CA ASP A 546 16.44 36.08 12.41
C ASP A 546 16.68 34.57 12.69
N ALA A 547 16.05 34.04 13.74
CA ALA A 547 16.20 32.65 14.13
C ALA A 547 15.66 31.69 13.05
N LYS A 548 16.34 30.55 12.88
CA LYS A 548 15.84 29.50 11.99
C LYS A 548 14.59 28.87 12.61
N ILE A 549 13.75 28.28 11.77
CA ILE A 549 12.58 27.52 12.25
C ILE A 549 12.97 26.43 13.26
N GLU A 550 14.17 25.87 13.14
CA GLU A 550 14.70 24.84 14.04
C GLU A 550 14.89 25.33 15.48
N ASP A 551 15.06 26.64 15.67
CA ASP A 551 15.24 27.29 16.97
C ASP A 551 13.91 27.83 17.55
N SER A 552 12.81 27.67 16.82
CA SER A 552 11.49 28.16 17.24
C SER A 552 10.83 27.27 18.29
N LYS A 553 9.84 27.82 18.99
CA LYS A 553 8.86 27.08 19.80
C LYS A 553 7.53 27.01 19.05
N ILE A 554 6.87 25.87 19.14
CA ILE A 554 5.59 25.58 18.49
C ILE A 554 4.49 25.57 19.54
N ARG A 555 3.39 26.25 19.25
CA ARG A 555 2.17 26.26 20.07
C ARG A 555 0.95 25.93 19.21
N ILE A 556 -0.05 25.27 19.81
CA ILE A 556 -1.38 25.13 19.19
C ILE A 556 -2.12 26.46 19.34
N ARG A 557 -2.58 27.02 18.22
CA ARG A 557 -3.13 28.38 18.14
C ARG A 557 -4.36 28.60 19.03
N ASP A 558 -5.36 27.73 18.89
CA ASP A 558 -6.63 27.86 19.61
C ASP A 558 -7.37 26.50 19.74
N GLY A 559 -8.55 26.53 20.36
CA GLY A 559 -9.38 25.34 20.55
C GLY A 559 -9.90 24.74 19.23
N HIS A 560 -10.13 25.56 18.21
CA HIS A 560 -10.55 25.08 16.89
C HIS A 560 -9.41 24.29 16.22
N SER A 561 -8.20 24.82 16.28
CA SER A 561 -6.97 24.19 15.81
C SER A 561 -6.70 22.88 16.54
N TYR A 562 -6.95 22.85 17.84
CA TYR A 562 -6.86 21.62 18.65
C TYR A 562 -7.80 20.52 18.14
N GLU A 563 -9.06 20.82 17.83
CA GLU A 563 -10.01 19.82 17.30
C GLU A 563 -9.63 19.34 15.89
N ILE A 564 -9.11 20.23 15.03
CA ILE A 564 -8.59 19.82 13.72
C ILE A 564 -7.35 18.92 13.86
N LEU A 565 -6.43 19.25 14.78
CA LEU A 565 -5.27 18.40 15.07
C LEU A 565 -5.72 17.05 15.60
N ARG A 566 -6.76 17.00 16.46
CA ARG A 566 -7.34 15.75 16.96
C ARG A 566 -7.88 14.88 15.83
N PHE A 567 -8.61 15.47 14.89
CA PHE A 567 -9.05 14.80 13.67
C PHE A 567 -7.89 14.19 12.88
N TYR A 568 -6.77 14.92 12.73
CA TYR A 568 -5.58 14.40 12.06
C TYR A 568 -4.90 13.28 12.84
N ALA A 569 -4.73 13.43 14.16
CA ALA A 569 -4.10 12.44 15.02
C ALA A 569 -4.77 11.05 14.93
N ASP A 570 -6.09 11.02 14.76
CA ASP A 570 -6.89 9.79 14.64
C ASP A 570 -6.63 8.99 13.36
N PHE A 571 -5.89 9.54 12.38
CA PHE A 571 -5.37 8.75 11.27
C PHE A 571 -4.31 7.73 11.70
N LEU A 572 -3.45 8.06 12.67
CA LEU A 572 -2.35 7.18 13.10
C LEU A 572 -2.56 6.57 14.50
N ARG A 573 -3.37 7.22 15.36
CA ARG A 573 -3.68 6.73 16.72
C ARG A 573 -4.08 5.25 16.77
N PRO A 574 -4.97 4.71 15.90
CA PRO A 574 -5.36 3.31 15.99
C PRO A 574 -4.19 2.34 15.82
N PHE A 575 -3.21 2.67 14.97
CA PHE A 575 -2.04 1.82 14.75
C PHE A 575 -1.07 1.84 15.94
N LEU A 576 -0.88 3.02 16.56
CA LEU A 576 -0.10 3.12 17.80
C LEU A 576 -0.79 2.39 18.97
N GLN A 577 -2.12 2.44 19.05
CA GLN A 577 -2.88 1.63 20.01
C GLN A 577 -2.67 0.14 19.77
N SER A 578 -2.66 -0.33 18.50
CA SER A 578 -2.32 -1.72 18.16
C SER A 578 -0.91 -2.10 18.63
N LEU A 579 0.08 -1.23 18.42
CA LEU A 579 1.45 -1.42 18.90
C LEU A 579 1.48 -1.50 20.44
N CYS A 580 0.81 -0.59 21.13
CA CYS A 580 0.75 -0.57 22.59
C CYS A 580 0.12 -1.85 23.16
N ILE A 581 -0.93 -2.38 22.52
CA ILE A 581 -1.56 -3.65 22.92
C ILE A 581 -0.57 -4.82 22.82
N VAL A 582 0.18 -4.90 21.72
CA VAL A 582 1.20 -5.96 21.52
C VAL A 582 2.32 -5.83 22.56
N VAL A 583 2.85 -4.62 22.74
CA VAL A 583 3.93 -4.34 23.70
C VAL A 583 3.47 -4.63 25.13
N ASN A 584 2.24 -4.24 25.50
CA ASN A 584 1.67 -4.51 26.81
C ASN A 584 1.59 -6.03 27.06
N ARG A 585 1.08 -6.79 26.09
CA ARG A 585 0.98 -8.24 26.21
C ARG A 585 2.34 -8.94 26.35
N LEU A 586 3.35 -8.45 25.64
CA LEU A 586 4.71 -8.96 25.74
C LEU A 586 5.38 -8.59 27.08
N SER A 587 4.99 -7.47 27.69
CA SER A 587 5.54 -7.01 28.98
C SER A 587 4.93 -7.74 30.18
N GLU A 588 3.71 -8.30 30.05
CA GLU A 588 2.99 -9.02 31.12
C GLU A 588 3.44 -10.48 31.25
N GLY A 589 4.70 -10.71 31.62
CA GLY A 589 5.19 -12.05 31.97
C GLY A 589 5.16 -13.05 30.80
N PHE A 590 5.25 -12.58 29.55
CA PHE A 590 5.30 -13.43 28.37
C PHE A 590 6.58 -14.29 28.42
N THR A 591 6.40 -15.59 28.69
CA THR A 591 7.50 -16.56 28.79
C THR A 591 7.34 -17.62 27.72
N GLY A 592 8.42 -17.86 26.96
CA GLY A 592 8.50 -18.92 25.95
C GLY A 592 8.19 -18.49 24.52
N LYS A 593 8.09 -19.50 23.65
CA LYS A 593 8.00 -19.39 22.20
C LYS A 593 6.59 -19.74 21.73
N VAL A 594 5.92 -18.80 21.07
CA VAL A 594 4.53 -18.99 20.58
C VAL A 594 4.47 -18.75 19.08
N LYS A 595 3.70 -19.55 18.34
CA LYS A 595 3.49 -19.30 16.90
C LYS A 595 2.81 -17.95 16.69
N GLU A 596 3.33 -17.13 15.77
CA GLU A 596 2.84 -15.77 15.52
C GLU A 596 1.32 -15.74 15.25
N GLN A 597 0.82 -16.70 14.47
CA GLN A 597 -0.60 -16.81 14.17
C GLN A 597 -1.47 -17.07 15.41
N GLN A 598 -0.99 -17.88 16.35
CA GLN A 598 -1.71 -18.16 17.60
C GLN A 598 -1.68 -16.94 18.51
N PHE A 599 -0.53 -16.27 18.60
CA PHE A 599 -0.36 -15.05 19.37
C PHE A 599 -1.29 -13.92 18.89
N VAL A 600 -1.33 -13.65 17.59
CA VAL A 600 -2.21 -12.63 16.99
C VAL A 600 -3.70 -12.96 17.19
N ARG A 601 -4.08 -14.24 17.07
CA ARG A 601 -5.46 -14.67 17.34
C ARG A 601 -5.84 -14.43 18.80
N SER A 602 -4.94 -14.77 19.73
CA SER A 602 -5.13 -14.54 21.16
C SER A 602 -5.37 -13.06 21.46
N LEU A 603 -4.55 -12.17 20.90
CA LEU A 603 -4.71 -10.72 21.03
C LEU A 603 -6.09 -10.26 20.53
N CYS A 604 -6.49 -10.68 19.33
CA CYS A 604 -7.79 -10.30 18.77
C CYS A 604 -8.99 -10.68 19.65
N SER A 605 -8.92 -11.80 20.39
CA SER A 605 -9.99 -12.23 21.30
C SER A 605 -9.87 -11.62 22.70
N GLN A 606 -8.67 -11.62 23.28
CA GLN A 606 -8.44 -11.21 24.67
C GLN A 606 -8.55 -9.70 24.84
N SER A 607 -8.07 -8.92 23.88
CA SER A 607 -8.19 -7.46 23.94
C SER A 607 -9.64 -6.99 23.91
N ILE A 608 -10.57 -7.77 23.34
CA ILE A 608 -12.01 -7.48 23.39
C ILE A 608 -12.62 -7.93 24.72
N ALA A 609 -12.28 -9.15 25.17
CA ALA A 609 -12.81 -9.68 26.42
C ALA A 609 -12.40 -8.84 27.64
N ASN A 610 -11.19 -8.27 27.60
CA ASN A 610 -10.58 -7.52 28.71
C ASN A 610 -10.29 -6.06 28.33
N ILE A 611 -11.18 -5.39 27.57
CA ILE A 611 -10.99 -3.99 27.16
C ILE A 611 -10.65 -3.08 28.36
N GLY A 612 -11.35 -3.25 29.49
CA GLY A 612 -11.14 -2.42 30.69
C GLY A 612 -9.81 -2.65 31.42
N ALA A 613 -9.05 -3.70 31.07
CA ALA A 613 -7.73 -3.95 31.63
C ALA A 613 -6.59 -3.28 30.83
N LEU A 614 -6.90 -2.67 29.67
CA LEU A 614 -5.92 -1.96 28.88
C LEU A 614 -5.57 -0.61 29.54
N PRO A 615 -4.32 -0.12 29.40
CA PRO A 615 -3.89 1.13 30.02
C PRO A 615 -4.49 2.39 29.39
N PHE A 616 -5.37 2.24 28.40
CA PHE A 616 -6.08 3.31 27.68
C PHE A 616 -7.38 2.76 27.11
N GLU A 617 -8.33 3.63 26.74
CA GLU A 617 -9.55 3.25 26.04
C GLU A 617 -9.25 3.02 24.53
N PRO A 618 -9.32 1.78 24.01
CA PRO A 618 -8.99 1.52 22.62
C PRO A 618 -10.15 1.89 21.70
N VAL A 619 -9.83 2.46 20.54
CA VAL A 619 -10.80 2.47 19.44
C VAL A 619 -10.88 1.05 18.87
N LEU A 620 -12.09 0.52 18.60
CA LEU A 620 -12.26 -0.89 18.28
C LEU A 620 -11.56 -1.33 16.99
N GLU A 621 -11.35 -0.41 16.04
CA GLU A 621 -10.58 -0.67 14.83
C GLU A 621 -9.06 -0.85 15.06
N SER A 622 -8.53 -0.44 16.23
CA SER A 622 -7.14 -0.71 16.63
C SER A 622 -6.92 -2.19 16.96
N ILE A 623 -7.98 -2.95 17.26
CA ILE A 623 -7.90 -4.37 17.58
C ILE A 623 -8.09 -5.14 16.28
N ASN A 624 -7.01 -5.31 15.52
CA ASN A 624 -7.04 -6.02 14.25
C ASN A 624 -5.73 -6.78 13.97
N SER A 625 -5.85 -7.89 13.24
CA SER A 625 -4.74 -8.82 13.02
C SER A 625 -3.65 -8.28 12.07
N ASP A 626 -3.98 -7.33 11.18
CA ASP A 626 -3.02 -6.72 10.25
C ASP A 626 -2.03 -5.86 11.02
N SER A 627 -2.54 -4.95 11.84
CA SER A 627 -1.74 -4.05 12.65
C SER A 627 -0.95 -4.78 13.74
N PHE A 628 -1.51 -5.82 14.36
CA PHE A 628 -0.74 -6.66 15.29
C PHE A 628 0.46 -7.36 14.61
N LYS A 629 0.30 -7.86 13.37
CA LYS A 629 1.42 -8.45 12.63
C LYS A 629 2.48 -7.43 12.28
N ASN A 630 2.07 -6.22 11.89
CA ASN A 630 3.01 -5.13 11.60
C ASN A 630 3.77 -4.69 12.87
N SER A 631 3.09 -4.61 14.02
CA SER A 631 3.70 -4.35 15.33
C SER A 631 4.73 -5.42 15.71
N ILE A 632 4.42 -6.70 15.53
CA ILE A 632 5.38 -7.79 15.75
C ILE A 632 6.57 -7.65 14.80
N ARG A 633 6.31 -7.31 13.53
CA ARG A 633 7.35 -7.13 12.52
C ARG A 633 8.30 -5.98 12.85
N ILE A 634 7.80 -4.83 13.32
CA ILE A 634 8.67 -3.70 13.73
C ILE A 634 9.45 -4.03 14.99
N LEU A 635 8.85 -4.73 15.96
CA LEU A 635 9.54 -5.17 17.17
C LEU A 635 10.69 -6.14 16.84
N ARG A 636 10.45 -7.08 15.91
CA ARG A 636 11.50 -7.99 15.41
C ARG A 636 12.62 -7.22 14.70
N GLN A 637 12.27 -6.28 13.81
CA GLN A 637 13.25 -5.46 13.10
C GLN A 637 14.11 -4.61 14.03
N LYS A 638 13.53 -4.08 15.12
CA LYS A 638 14.24 -3.31 16.15
C LYS A 638 14.94 -4.19 17.19
N GLY A 639 14.95 -5.51 17.01
CA GLY A 639 15.65 -6.46 17.87
C GLY A 639 14.94 -6.85 19.16
N PHE A 640 13.72 -6.37 19.42
CA PHE A 640 12.94 -6.72 20.61
C PHE A 640 12.46 -8.18 20.63
N LEU A 641 12.32 -8.78 19.44
CA LEU A 641 11.95 -10.17 19.24
C LEU A 641 13.04 -10.90 18.47
N MET A 642 13.18 -12.20 18.72
CA MET A 642 14.07 -13.09 17.98
C MET A 642 13.72 -13.10 16.48
N ASP A 643 14.74 -13.21 15.62
CA ASP A 643 14.59 -13.26 14.16
C ASP A 643 14.08 -14.63 13.68
N ASP A 644 12.83 -14.94 14.07
CA ASP A 644 12.08 -16.13 13.67
C ASP A 644 10.75 -15.67 13.03
N GLU A 645 10.57 -15.91 11.72
CA GLU A 645 9.34 -15.54 10.99
C GLU A 645 8.11 -16.38 11.39
N VAL A 646 8.30 -17.48 12.12
CA VAL A 646 7.22 -18.41 12.50
C VAL A 646 6.72 -18.14 13.92
N ASN A 647 7.62 -17.72 14.81
CA ASN A 647 7.34 -17.60 16.23
C ASN A 647 7.58 -16.19 16.76
N VAL A 648 6.93 -15.91 17.88
CA VAL A 648 7.09 -14.72 18.70
C VAL A 648 7.79 -15.17 19.98
N GLU A 649 8.98 -14.62 20.19
CA GLU A 649 9.86 -14.90 21.32
C GLU A 649 10.66 -13.63 21.59
N LEU A 650 10.69 -13.19 22.85
CA LEU A 650 11.46 -12.01 23.27
C LEU A 650 12.96 -12.31 23.16
N SER A 651 13.73 -11.34 22.67
CA SER A 651 15.19 -11.46 22.72
C SER A 651 15.66 -11.37 24.18
N PRO A 652 16.79 -12.01 24.53
CA PRO A 652 17.29 -12.03 25.91
C PRO A 652 17.64 -10.62 26.42
N ASN A 653 17.43 -10.38 27.72
CA ASN A 653 17.76 -9.13 28.43
C ASN A 653 17.07 -7.86 27.93
N ILE A 654 15.96 -7.99 27.20
CA ILE A 654 15.19 -6.85 26.70
C ILE A 654 14.08 -6.46 27.66
N ASN A 655 13.97 -5.15 27.92
CA ASN A 655 12.86 -4.56 28.65
C ASN A 655 12.03 -3.68 27.70
N LEU A 656 10.72 -3.93 27.65
CA LEU A 656 9.76 -3.19 26.82
C LEU A 656 9.10 -2.02 27.55
N ARG A 657 9.46 -1.76 28.82
CA ARG A 657 8.87 -0.72 29.65
C ARG A 657 8.96 0.67 29.02
N ASP A 658 10.14 1.07 28.54
CA ASP A 658 10.34 2.40 27.95
C ASP A 658 9.54 2.55 26.65
N VAL A 659 9.45 1.49 25.85
CA VAL A 659 8.61 1.47 24.64
C VAL A 659 7.14 1.63 25.02
N LYS A 660 6.68 0.90 26.04
CA LYS A 660 5.30 0.98 26.55
C LYS A 660 4.99 2.39 27.03
N GLU A 661 5.84 2.98 27.88
CA GLU A 661 5.63 4.31 28.46
C GLU A 661 5.63 5.40 27.36
N ASN A 662 6.56 5.33 26.40
CA ASN A 662 6.62 6.30 25.30
C ASN A 662 5.42 6.22 24.36
N VAL A 663 5.00 5.00 23.98
CA VAL A 663 3.82 4.83 23.12
C VAL A 663 2.56 5.28 23.87
N LEU A 664 2.44 4.94 25.16
CA LEU A 664 1.31 5.34 26.00
C LEU A 664 1.21 6.86 26.14
N ARG A 665 2.35 7.56 26.33
CA ARG A 665 2.42 9.03 26.33
C ARG A 665 1.84 9.59 25.03
N VAL A 666 2.30 9.11 23.88
CA VAL A 666 1.92 9.66 22.56
C VAL A 666 0.44 9.42 22.21
N ILE A 667 -0.14 8.28 22.62
CA ILE A 667 -1.57 7.99 22.35
C ILE A 667 -2.51 8.70 23.32
N THR A 668 -2.04 9.13 24.50
CA THR A 668 -2.85 9.84 25.48
C THR A 668 -2.97 11.30 25.07
N ILE A 669 -4.18 11.75 24.67
CA ILE A 669 -4.40 13.18 24.39
C ILE A 669 -4.57 13.93 25.71
N SER A 670 -3.83 15.01 25.89
CA SER A 670 -4.06 15.98 26.96
C SER A 670 -5.30 16.82 26.66
N PRO A 671 -6.25 16.96 27.60
CA PRO A 671 -7.46 17.77 27.37
C PRO A 671 -7.10 19.23 27.05
N PHE A 672 -7.98 19.89 26.27
CA PHE A 672 -7.84 21.31 26.01
C PHE A 672 -8.19 22.11 27.28
N LEU A 673 -7.20 22.75 27.88
CA LEU A 673 -7.37 23.66 28.99
C LEU A 673 -7.66 25.04 28.40
N HIS A 674 -8.92 25.50 28.51
CA HIS A 674 -9.19 26.93 28.38
C HIS A 674 -8.32 27.66 29.41
N SER A 675 -7.63 28.72 28.99
CA SER A 675 -6.73 29.51 29.84
C SER A 675 -7.30 29.67 31.24
N ILE A 676 -6.44 29.37 32.22
CA ILE A 676 -6.61 29.63 33.65
C ILE A 676 -7.38 30.94 33.86
N LYS A 677 -8.49 30.88 34.59
CA LYS A 677 -9.14 32.06 35.14
C LYS A 677 -8.07 32.88 35.87
N GLN A 678 -8.04 34.16 35.59
CA GLN A 678 -7.11 35.16 36.09
C GLN A 678 -7.29 35.45 37.61
N GLU A 679 -7.60 34.45 38.42
CA GLU A 679 -7.92 34.58 39.86
C GLU A 679 -6.83 34.05 40.81
N ASP A 680 -5.72 33.50 40.31
CA ASP A 680 -4.55 33.12 41.15
C ASP A 680 -3.25 33.78 40.65
N LEU A 681 -3.19 35.12 40.72
CA LEU A 681 -1.97 35.93 40.63
C LEU A 681 -1.87 36.86 41.83
#